data_AF-A0A9E7JW07-F1
#
_entry.id   AF-A0A9E7JW07-F1
#
_cell.length_a   1.000
_cell.length_b   1.000
_cell.length_c   1.000
_cell.angle_alpha   90.00
_cell.angle_beta   90.00
_cell.angle_gamma   90.00
#
_symmetry.space_group_name_H-M   'P 1'
#
loop_
_entity.id
_entity.type
_entity.pdbx_description
1 polymer ?
#
loop_
_entity_poly.entity_id
_entity_poly.type
_entity_poly.pdbx_seq_one_letter_code
_entity_poly.pdbx_strand_id
1 'polypeptide(L)'
;MPVQGGVGIRYSMDALAANCLKYECSESPRLVHRLDRDSSGVLVLGRTQTSTTILHSLFREKTSGALADDINVTQRPLQRKYLALVIGTPRHSKGLISAPLAKIVLEDGKSERIIIADDGKSASSQHALTEYKVIRSSHDYTWLELFPLTGRKHQLRVHCAEVLGTPIVGDHKYGRHAHRKWEPMRLPESIIKDDGIPKEKLPFGLELDGGSISEKLPGLHLHCKQMVLPNISVALQQLQSSTDHDFSKVEKLNLVAALPSHMQRSWEILSSLKTYGAGILAMAASSRESVGEDEYDATSTYRIPSTRPFLLSPPRHHHLPIFPHCLEAHLRMTQHHAPSLYIYQITYCFLLPHQPEKNGQRCDGENHHRMGGKRCQWDPIALHLHLETGPEDVLIKVLFCGVCHTDLHQTKNDLGRSKYPMVPGHEVVGEVAEVGAEVSRFRVGDTVGAGVIVGCCRECAPCKAGVEQYCNKKVWSYNDVYADGKPTQGGFASAMVVDQQFLVRIPSGLAPEQAAPLLCAGVTVYSPLKHFGLTAGGLRAGILGLGGVGHMGVKFAKAMGHHVTVISSSHRKRAEAVDHLGADAYLVSSDEDAMAAAADSLDYIVDTVPAFHPLERFLPLLKLDGKLILLGVINQPLQFLTPMVMLGKTNTVAATFCCDH
;
A
#
# COMPACT_ATOMS: atom_id res chain seq x y z
N MET A 1 -11.08 2.57 0.81
CA MET A 1 -12.00 2.42 -0.35
C MET A 1 -11.72 1.11 -1.07
N PRO A 2 -12.73 0.33 -1.49
CA PRO A 2 -12.50 -0.80 -2.39
C PRO A 2 -11.87 -0.30 -3.69
N VAL A 3 -10.84 -1.00 -4.17
CA VAL A 3 -10.15 -0.64 -5.41
C VAL A 3 -11.08 -0.83 -6.64
N GLN A 4 -12.13 -1.67 -6.55
CA GLN A 4 -13.15 -1.88 -7.60
C GLN A 4 -14.57 -1.57 -7.12
N GLY A 5 -15.36 -1.00 -8.01
CA GLY A 5 -16.80 -0.95 -7.96
C GLY A 5 -17.37 -2.28 -8.43
N GLY A 6 -18.11 -2.94 -7.55
CA GLY A 6 -19.03 -4.02 -7.88
C GLY A 6 -20.47 -3.56 -7.73
N VAL A 7 -21.42 -4.43 -8.04
CA VAL A 7 -22.85 -4.16 -7.82
C VAL A 7 -23.08 -3.82 -6.34
N GLY A 8 -23.61 -2.63 -6.06
CA GLY A 8 -23.84 -2.12 -4.71
C GLY A 8 -22.67 -1.37 -4.06
N ILE A 9 -21.47 -1.40 -4.67
CA ILE A 9 -20.32 -0.63 -4.21
C ILE A 9 -20.35 0.73 -4.90
N ARG A 10 -20.69 1.77 -4.14
CA ARG A 10 -20.88 3.13 -4.67
C ARG A 10 -19.63 4.02 -4.56
N TYR A 11 -18.63 3.57 -3.80
CA TYR A 11 -17.40 4.32 -3.49
C TYR A 11 -16.19 3.44 -3.73
N SER A 12 -15.55 3.62 -4.88
CA SER A 12 -14.43 2.78 -5.31
C SER A 12 -13.48 3.56 -6.20
N MET A 13 -12.24 3.11 -6.34
CA MET A 13 -11.20 3.84 -7.09
C MET A 13 -11.57 4.05 -8.57
N ASP A 14 -12.31 3.12 -9.18
CA ASP A 14 -12.89 3.25 -10.52
C ASP A 14 -14.04 4.27 -10.58
N ALA A 15 -14.89 4.35 -9.55
CA ALA A 15 -15.90 5.40 -9.45
C ALA A 15 -15.25 6.79 -9.29
N LEU A 16 -14.14 6.87 -8.56
CA LEU A 16 -13.37 8.11 -8.40
C LEU A 16 -12.66 8.50 -9.71
N ALA A 17 -12.00 7.54 -10.36
CA ALA A 17 -11.39 7.74 -11.67
C ALA A 17 -12.39 8.23 -12.72
N ALA A 18 -13.59 7.63 -12.75
CA ALA A 18 -14.66 8.01 -13.66
C ALA A 18 -15.11 9.48 -13.50
N ASN A 19 -14.93 10.07 -12.31
CA ASN A 19 -15.30 11.46 -12.02
C ASN A 19 -14.13 12.43 -12.21
N CYS A 20 -12.94 12.07 -11.74
CA CYS A 20 -11.79 12.98 -11.65
C CYS A 20 -10.85 12.94 -12.86
N LEU A 21 -10.90 11.89 -13.69
CA LEU A 21 -9.90 11.64 -14.75
C LEU A 21 -10.50 11.73 -16.17
N LYS A 22 -11.54 12.56 -16.37
CA LYS A 22 -12.17 12.74 -17.69
C LYS A 22 -11.29 13.49 -18.69
N TYR A 23 -10.47 14.43 -18.23
CA TYR A 23 -9.53 15.21 -19.04
C TYR A 23 -10.14 15.63 -20.40
N GLU A 24 -11.13 16.52 -20.44
CA GLU A 24 -11.78 16.99 -21.69
C GLU A 24 -12.57 15.94 -22.52
N CYS A 25 -12.61 14.68 -22.11
CA CYS A 25 -13.46 13.67 -22.74
C CYS A 25 -14.89 13.75 -22.18
N SER A 26 -15.90 13.63 -23.06
CA SER A 26 -17.32 13.55 -22.66
C SER A 26 -17.65 12.27 -21.87
N GLU A 27 -16.80 11.24 -22.00
CA GLU A 27 -16.97 9.93 -21.38
C GLU A 27 -16.07 9.77 -20.13
N SER A 28 -16.57 9.04 -19.14
CA SER A 28 -15.79 8.65 -17.96
C SER A 28 -14.81 7.52 -18.28
N PRO A 29 -13.56 7.59 -17.79
CA PRO A 29 -12.63 6.48 -17.91
C PRO A 29 -13.14 5.26 -17.12
N ARG A 30 -12.89 4.07 -17.64
CA ARG A 30 -13.36 2.80 -17.07
C ARG A 30 -12.20 1.89 -16.74
N LEU A 31 -12.30 1.17 -15.63
CA LEU A 31 -11.28 0.22 -15.22
C LEU A 31 -11.19 -0.94 -16.22
N VAL A 32 -10.03 -1.06 -16.84
CA VAL A 32 -9.73 -2.13 -17.79
C VAL A 32 -9.06 -3.29 -17.07
N HIS A 33 -7.95 -3.02 -16.37
CA HIS A 33 -7.15 -4.05 -15.72
C HIS A 33 -6.32 -3.46 -14.56
N ARG A 34 -5.80 -4.31 -13.69
CA ARG A 34 -4.78 -3.98 -12.68
C ARG A 34 -3.53 -4.80 -12.89
N LEU A 35 -2.35 -4.20 -12.82
CA LEU A 35 -1.11 -4.94 -13.08
C LEU A 35 -0.93 -6.09 -12.08
N ASP A 36 -1.15 -5.77 -10.81
CA ASP A 36 -1.17 -6.68 -9.67
C ASP A 36 -2.19 -6.15 -8.64
N ARG A 37 -3.03 -7.03 -8.10
CA ARG A 37 -4.06 -6.68 -7.13
C ARG A 37 -3.48 -6.27 -5.78
N ASP A 38 -2.39 -6.93 -5.37
CA ASP A 38 -1.93 -6.92 -3.99
C ASP A 38 -0.61 -6.13 -3.83
N SER A 39 0.16 -5.94 -4.92
CA SER A 39 1.56 -5.50 -4.79
C SER A 39 2.00 -4.27 -5.61
N SER A 40 1.33 -3.97 -6.73
CA SER A 40 1.83 -2.92 -7.67
C SER A 40 1.12 -1.57 -7.57
N GLY A 41 -0.13 -1.55 -7.11
CA GLY A 41 -0.97 -0.34 -7.12
C GLY A 41 -1.34 0.21 -8.52
N VAL A 42 -0.87 -0.41 -9.61
CA VAL A 42 -1.05 0.12 -10.98
C VAL A 42 -2.41 -0.26 -11.55
N LEU A 43 -3.18 0.75 -11.97
CA LEU A 43 -4.47 0.63 -12.63
C LEU A 43 -4.36 1.03 -14.10
N VAL A 44 -4.94 0.22 -14.99
CA VAL A 44 -5.13 0.55 -16.41
C VAL A 44 -6.58 0.97 -16.60
N LEU A 45 -6.79 2.19 -17.09
CA LEU A 45 -8.10 2.76 -17.36
C LEU A 45 -8.22 3.10 -18.85
N GLY A 46 -9.33 2.72 -19.47
CA GLY A 46 -9.66 3.17 -20.82
C GLY A 46 -10.40 4.50 -20.74
N ARG A 47 -9.92 5.54 -21.43
CA ARG A 47 -10.48 6.91 -21.36
C ARG A 47 -11.86 7.04 -22.01
N THR A 48 -12.10 6.23 -23.04
CA THR A 48 -13.34 6.18 -23.81
C THR A 48 -13.92 4.77 -23.76
N GLN A 49 -15.19 4.61 -24.10
CA GLN A 49 -15.84 3.33 -24.27
C GLN A 49 -15.11 2.50 -25.36
N THR A 50 -14.68 3.14 -26.45
CA THR A 50 -13.95 2.47 -27.53
C THR A 50 -12.59 1.94 -27.05
N SER A 51 -11.77 2.77 -26.40
CA SER A 51 -10.47 2.35 -25.86
C SER A 51 -10.64 1.29 -24.76
N THR A 52 -11.65 1.44 -23.90
CA THR A 52 -12.01 0.44 -22.88
C THR A 52 -12.37 -0.90 -23.54
N THR A 53 -13.17 -0.87 -24.60
CA THR A 53 -13.62 -2.09 -25.31
C THR A 53 -12.44 -2.77 -26.00
N ILE A 54 -11.58 -2.02 -26.69
CA ILE A 54 -10.36 -2.55 -27.33
C ILE A 54 -9.44 -3.15 -26.28
N LEU A 55 -9.13 -2.42 -25.22
CA LEU A 55 -8.26 -2.93 -24.17
C LEU A 55 -8.86 -4.15 -23.45
N HIS A 56 -10.15 -4.13 -23.13
CA HIS A 56 -10.81 -5.32 -22.60
C HIS A 56 -10.75 -6.48 -23.59
N SER A 57 -10.88 -6.24 -24.89
CA SER A 57 -10.69 -7.28 -25.91
C SER A 57 -9.27 -7.83 -25.87
N LEU A 58 -8.24 -6.99 -25.80
CA LEU A 58 -6.85 -7.43 -25.67
C LEU A 58 -6.59 -8.25 -24.39
N PHE A 59 -7.26 -7.90 -23.29
CA PHE A 59 -7.20 -8.67 -22.04
C PHE A 59 -8.11 -9.91 -22.05
N ARG A 60 -9.14 -9.95 -22.90
CA ARG A 60 -10.11 -11.05 -23.07
C ARG A 60 -9.78 -11.99 -24.20
N GLU A 61 -8.89 -11.62 -25.12
CA GLU A 61 -8.31 -12.47 -26.17
C GLU A 61 -7.57 -13.60 -25.47
N LYS A 62 -8.39 -14.55 -25.01
CA LYS A 62 -8.00 -15.82 -24.44
C LYS A 62 -7.52 -16.68 -25.59
N THR A 63 -6.37 -16.32 -26.16
CA THR A 63 -5.48 -17.24 -26.90
C THR A 63 -6.23 -18.27 -27.76
N SER A 64 -7.12 -17.83 -28.65
CA SER A 64 -7.64 -18.71 -29.71
C SER A 64 -6.51 -19.10 -30.66
N GLY A 65 -5.48 -18.25 -30.78
CA GLY A 65 -4.30 -18.47 -31.63
C GLY A 65 -3.09 -19.13 -30.96
N ALA A 66 -3.14 -19.54 -29.68
CA ALA A 66 -2.01 -20.25 -29.06
C ALA A 66 -1.90 -21.74 -29.49
N LEU A 67 -2.83 -22.21 -30.32
CA LEU A 67 -2.83 -23.55 -30.91
C LEU A 67 -2.20 -23.59 -32.31
N ALA A 68 -1.89 -22.44 -32.92
CA ALA A 68 -1.20 -22.36 -34.21
C ALA A 68 0.30 -22.12 -33.96
N ASP A 69 1.16 -22.72 -34.79
CA ASP A 69 2.62 -22.79 -34.72
C ASP A 69 3.39 -21.44 -34.66
N ASP A 70 2.74 -20.32 -34.33
CA ASP A 70 3.36 -19.00 -34.23
C ASP A 70 4.10 -18.82 -32.90
N ILE A 71 5.33 -19.31 -32.88
CA ILE A 71 6.36 -19.11 -31.83
C ILE A 71 6.91 -17.65 -31.83
N ASN A 72 6.30 -16.71 -32.57
CA ASN A 72 6.70 -15.30 -32.54
C ASN A 72 6.09 -14.55 -31.35
N VAL A 73 6.71 -14.70 -30.17
CA VAL A 73 6.43 -13.94 -28.93
C VAL A 73 6.41 -12.42 -29.15
N THR A 74 7.13 -11.92 -30.17
CA THR A 74 7.28 -10.51 -30.52
C THR A 74 6.02 -9.85 -31.08
N GLN A 75 5.07 -10.62 -31.62
CA GLN A 75 3.88 -10.08 -32.31
C GLN A 75 2.63 -9.97 -31.42
N ARG A 76 2.71 -10.38 -30.14
CA ARG A 76 1.55 -10.28 -29.26
C ARG A 76 1.32 -8.84 -28.77
N PRO A 77 0.08 -8.33 -28.82
CA PRO A 77 -0.22 -6.97 -28.39
C PRO A 77 -0.09 -6.80 -26.87
N LEU A 78 -0.45 -7.82 -26.09
CA LEU A 78 -0.28 -7.83 -24.63
C LEU A 78 0.87 -8.75 -24.23
N GLN A 79 1.87 -8.20 -23.55
CA GLN A 79 2.95 -8.98 -22.93
C GLN A 79 3.01 -8.70 -21.44
N ARG A 80 3.29 -9.73 -20.65
CA ARG A 80 3.46 -9.61 -19.20
C ARG A 80 4.69 -10.36 -18.75
N LYS A 81 5.42 -9.76 -17.84
CA LYS A 81 6.57 -10.36 -17.17
C LYS A 81 6.33 -10.30 -15.67
N TYR A 82 6.32 -11.48 -15.07
CA TYR A 82 6.22 -11.65 -13.63
C TYR A 82 7.59 -12.05 -13.07
N LEU A 83 7.89 -11.55 -11.89
CA LEU A 83 8.99 -12.05 -11.06
C LEU A 83 8.39 -12.88 -9.94
N ALA A 84 8.95 -14.08 -9.74
CA ALA A 84 8.56 -14.96 -8.66
C ALA A 84 9.77 -15.49 -7.91
N LEU A 85 9.67 -15.60 -6.59
CA LEU A 85 10.61 -16.37 -5.78
C LEU A 85 9.96 -17.72 -5.45
N VAL A 86 10.59 -18.83 -5.86
CA VAL A 86 10.10 -20.18 -5.60
C VAL A 86 10.98 -20.92 -4.61
N ILE A 87 10.38 -21.85 -3.87
CA ILE A 87 11.06 -22.81 -3.01
C ILE A 87 11.51 -23.98 -3.88
N GLY A 88 12.80 -24.27 -3.87
CA GLY A 88 13.48 -25.25 -4.71
C GLY A 88 14.08 -24.66 -5.98
N THR A 89 14.59 -25.56 -6.84
CA THR A 89 15.19 -25.20 -8.13
C THR A 89 14.50 -25.99 -9.24
N PRO A 90 13.95 -25.33 -10.28
CA PRO A 90 13.39 -26.04 -11.43
C PRO A 90 14.45 -26.90 -12.12
N ARG A 91 14.04 -28.04 -12.68
CA ARG A 91 14.96 -28.98 -13.36
C ARG A 91 15.72 -28.35 -14.54
N HIS A 92 15.11 -27.39 -15.22
CA HIS A 92 15.71 -26.68 -16.36
C HIS A 92 15.80 -25.18 -16.08
N SER A 93 16.83 -24.52 -16.60
CA SER A 93 17.06 -23.08 -16.42
C SER A 93 16.10 -22.20 -17.23
N LYS A 94 15.39 -22.77 -18.19
CA LYS A 94 14.30 -22.15 -18.94
C LYS A 94 13.41 -23.23 -19.53
N GLY A 95 12.18 -22.88 -19.88
CA GLY A 95 11.29 -23.81 -20.58
C GLY A 95 9.90 -23.24 -20.83
N LEU A 96 9.11 -23.99 -21.57
CA LEU A 96 7.70 -23.72 -21.82
C LEU A 96 6.86 -24.72 -21.02
N ILE A 97 6.05 -24.21 -20.10
CA ILE A 97 5.07 -25.01 -19.35
C ILE A 97 3.78 -25.04 -20.14
N SER A 98 3.31 -26.24 -20.44
CA SER A 98 2.08 -26.50 -21.16
C SER A 98 1.22 -27.45 -20.34
N ALA A 99 0.19 -26.92 -19.68
CA ALA A 99 -0.70 -27.71 -18.84
C ALA A 99 -2.15 -27.18 -18.92
N PRO A 100 -3.15 -28.04 -19.15
CA PRO A 100 -4.54 -27.63 -19.07
C PRO A 100 -4.95 -27.37 -17.62
N LEU A 101 -5.70 -26.29 -17.40
CA LEU A 101 -6.18 -25.90 -16.07
C LEU A 101 -7.69 -26.06 -15.97
N ALA A 102 -8.15 -26.68 -14.89
CA ALA A 102 -9.57 -26.81 -14.55
C ALA A 102 -9.88 -26.14 -13.21
N LYS A 103 -11.12 -25.67 -13.08
CA LYS A 103 -11.65 -25.10 -11.84
C LYS A 103 -12.44 -26.17 -11.10
N ILE A 104 -12.10 -26.39 -9.83
CA ILE A 104 -12.85 -27.25 -8.91
C ILE A 104 -13.40 -26.45 -7.74
N VAL A 105 -14.57 -26.85 -7.25
CA VAL A 105 -15.16 -26.35 -6.00
C VAL A 105 -14.80 -27.34 -4.90
N LEU A 106 -14.29 -26.86 -3.78
CA LEU A 106 -13.92 -27.70 -2.63
C LEU A 106 -15.16 -28.16 -1.87
N GLU A 107 -15.00 -29.17 -1.01
CA GLU A 107 -16.07 -29.81 -0.23
C GLU A 107 -16.89 -28.84 0.64
N ASP A 108 -16.34 -27.67 0.97
CA ASP A 108 -17.04 -26.62 1.71
C ASP A 108 -18.11 -25.87 0.88
N GLY A 109 -18.25 -26.20 -0.41
CA GLY A 109 -19.22 -25.63 -1.35
C GLY A 109 -19.02 -24.14 -1.65
N LYS A 110 -17.98 -23.51 -1.09
CA LYS A 110 -17.76 -22.05 -1.15
C LYS A 110 -16.39 -21.68 -1.70
N SER A 111 -15.40 -22.54 -1.55
CA SER A 111 -14.02 -22.29 -1.93
C SER A 111 -13.67 -22.90 -3.28
N GLU A 112 -13.01 -22.10 -4.13
CA GLU A 112 -12.58 -22.53 -5.46
C GLU A 112 -11.06 -22.78 -5.51
N ARG A 113 -10.64 -23.85 -6.17
CA ARG A 113 -9.23 -24.15 -6.48
C ARG A 113 -9.06 -24.42 -7.97
N ILE A 114 -7.92 -24.05 -8.51
CA ILE A 114 -7.51 -24.36 -9.89
C ILE A 114 -6.55 -25.54 -9.82
N ILE A 115 -6.74 -26.55 -10.64
CA ILE A 115 -5.89 -27.74 -10.72
C ILE A 115 -5.45 -27.97 -12.16
N ILE A 116 -4.42 -28.81 -12.34
CA ILE A 116 -4.11 -29.37 -13.65
C ILE A 116 -5.25 -30.34 -14.01
N ALA A 117 -5.80 -30.21 -15.22
CA ALA A 117 -6.83 -31.11 -15.69
C ALA A 117 -6.21 -32.40 -16.22
N ASP A 118 -6.81 -33.55 -15.90
CA ASP A 118 -6.45 -34.81 -16.55
C ASP A 118 -7.01 -34.82 -17.98
N ASP A 119 -6.17 -35.22 -18.93
CA ASP A 119 -6.50 -35.29 -20.36
C ASP A 119 -7.74 -36.18 -20.59
N GLY A 120 -8.90 -35.54 -20.74
CA GLY A 120 -10.11 -36.17 -21.29
C GLY A 120 -11.39 -36.17 -20.45
N LYS A 121 -11.48 -35.57 -19.25
CA LYS A 121 -12.71 -35.68 -18.41
C LYS A 121 -13.37 -34.41 -17.89
N SER A 122 -12.92 -33.20 -18.26
CA SER A 122 -13.62 -31.98 -17.84
C SER A 122 -13.89 -31.01 -18.98
N ALA A 123 -15.18 -30.84 -19.30
CA ALA A 123 -15.69 -29.90 -20.31
C ALA A 123 -15.35 -28.42 -20.03
N SER A 124 -14.72 -28.10 -18.89
CA SER A 124 -14.33 -26.74 -18.47
C SER A 124 -12.82 -26.49 -18.47
N SER A 125 -12.00 -27.47 -18.89
CA SER A 125 -10.54 -27.33 -18.91
C SER A 125 -10.09 -26.31 -19.96
N GLN A 126 -9.07 -25.52 -19.61
CA GLN A 126 -8.52 -24.48 -20.47
C GLN A 126 -7.02 -24.63 -20.56
N HIS A 127 -6.50 -24.77 -21.78
CA HIS A 127 -5.07 -24.86 -22.00
C HIS A 127 -4.34 -23.61 -21.49
N ALA A 128 -3.22 -23.82 -20.80
CA ALA A 128 -2.40 -22.76 -20.22
C ALA A 128 -0.92 -22.92 -20.58
N LEU A 129 -0.31 -21.83 -21.06
CA LEU A 129 1.08 -21.76 -21.48
C LEU A 129 1.83 -20.68 -20.69
N THR A 130 2.96 -21.04 -20.09
CA THR A 130 3.87 -20.12 -19.41
C THR A 130 5.29 -20.42 -19.84
N GLU A 131 5.97 -19.45 -20.44
CA GLU A 131 7.41 -19.49 -20.59
C GLU A 131 8.05 -19.04 -19.27
N TYR A 132 9.12 -19.71 -18.85
CA TYR A 132 9.86 -19.33 -17.66
C TYR A 132 11.37 -19.32 -17.93
N LYS A 133 12.06 -18.50 -17.15
CA LYS A 133 13.52 -18.42 -17.13
C LYS A 133 14.00 -18.25 -15.69
N VAL A 134 15.01 -19.02 -15.32
CA VAL A 134 15.73 -18.87 -14.07
C VAL A 134 16.64 -17.65 -14.18
N ILE A 135 16.42 -16.67 -13.29
CA ILE A 135 17.29 -15.49 -13.16
C ILE A 135 18.51 -15.87 -12.33
N ARG A 136 18.25 -16.50 -11.20
CA ARG A 136 19.26 -16.83 -10.19
C ARG A 136 18.69 -17.88 -9.24
N SER A 137 19.48 -18.90 -8.96
CA SER A 137 19.27 -19.81 -7.84
C SER A 137 20.29 -19.52 -6.74
N SER A 138 19.85 -19.56 -5.49
CA SER A 138 20.68 -19.43 -4.29
C SER A 138 20.05 -20.27 -3.19
N HIS A 139 20.79 -21.24 -2.64
CA HIS A 139 20.27 -22.20 -1.67
C HIS A 139 19.02 -22.92 -2.20
N ASP A 140 18.01 -23.11 -1.35
CA ASP A 140 16.72 -23.71 -1.69
C ASP A 140 15.74 -22.71 -2.33
N TYR A 141 16.23 -21.62 -2.94
CA TYR A 141 15.38 -20.60 -3.54
C TYR A 141 15.82 -20.25 -4.95
N THR A 142 14.84 -20.05 -5.81
CA THR A 142 15.09 -19.65 -7.19
C THR A 142 14.21 -18.47 -7.59
N TRP A 143 14.85 -17.44 -8.15
CA TRP A 143 14.16 -16.32 -8.80
C TRP A 143 13.84 -16.69 -10.24
N LEU A 144 12.55 -16.60 -10.59
CA LEU A 144 12.02 -16.88 -11.92
C LEU A 144 11.48 -15.61 -12.57
N GLU A 145 11.80 -15.45 -13.85
CA GLU A 145 10.98 -14.68 -14.78
C GLU A 145 9.92 -15.59 -15.35
N LEU A 146 8.66 -15.16 -15.29
CA LEU A 146 7.51 -15.89 -15.80
C LEU A 146 6.78 -15.02 -16.82
N PHE A 147 6.58 -15.58 -18.01
CA PHE A 147 5.87 -14.96 -19.12
C PHE A 147 4.60 -15.78 -19.40
N PRO A 148 3.46 -15.44 -18.78
CA PRO A 148 2.20 -16.10 -19.05
C PRO A 148 1.75 -15.78 -20.49
N LEU A 149 1.97 -16.74 -21.39
CA LEU A 149 1.51 -16.67 -22.77
C LEU A 149 -0.02 -16.81 -22.84
N THR A 150 -0.62 -17.49 -21.86
CA THR A 150 -2.06 -17.47 -21.60
C THR A 150 -2.35 -16.72 -20.30
N GLY A 151 -3.51 -16.08 -20.19
CA GLY A 151 -3.91 -15.31 -19.01
C GLY A 151 -4.94 -16.01 -18.10
N ARG A 152 -4.69 -17.25 -17.65
CA ARG A 152 -5.69 -17.99 -16.83
C ARG A 152 -5.57 -17.64 -15.33
N LYS A 153 -6.69 -17.74 -14.60
CA LYS A 153 -6.75 -17.48 -13.15
C LYS A 153 -5.81 -18.44 -12.42
N HIS A 154 -4.91 -17.90 -11.58
CA HIS A 154 -3.92 -18.65 -10.79
C HIS A 154 -2.94 -19.52 -11.58
N GLN A 155 -2.82 -19.32 -12.89
CA GLN A 155 -1.96 -20.11 -13.77
C GLN A 155 -0.53 -20.23 -13.26
N LEU A 156 0.14 -19.11 -13.00
CA LEU A 156 1.55 -19.09 -12.56
C LEU A 156 1.74 -19.84 -11.23
N ARG A 157 0.79 -19.71 -10.32
CA ARG A 157 0.81 -20.37 -9.00
C ARG A 157 0.75 -21.89 -9.14
N VAL A 158 -0.19 -22.38 -9.96
CA VAL A 158 -0.35 -23.82 -10.24
C VAL A 158 0.84 -24.36 -11.04
N HIS A 159 1.28 -23.65 -12.07
CA HIS A 159 2.44 -24.06 -12.89
C HIS A 159 3.71 -24.20 -12.05
N CYS A 160 3.99 -23.24 -11.17
CA CYS A 160 5.16 -23.33 -10.29
C CYS A 160 5.02 -24.48 -9.28
N ALA A 161 3.86 -24.62 -8.63
CA ALA A 161 3.67 -25.62 -7.58
C ALA A 161 3.58 -27.06 -8.11
N GLU A 162 2.75 -27.30 -9.12
CA GLU A 162 2.35 -28.65 -9.55
C GLU A 162 3.15 -29.14 -10.77
N VAL A 163 3.59 -28.24 -11.67
CA VAL A 163 4.37 -28.64 -12.87
C VAL A 163 5.87 -28.55 -12.63
N LEU A 164 6.36 -27.42 -12.13
CA LEU A 164 7.79 -27.26 -11.82
C LEU A 164 8.18 -27.97 -10.52
N GLY A 165 7.21 -28.28 -9.65
CA GLY A 165 7.47 -28.81 -8.31
C GLY A 165 8.15 -27.81 -7.38
N THR A 166 8.17 -26.52 -7.74
CA THR A 166 8.82 -25.43 -7.00
C THR A 166 7.77 -24.36 -6.65
N PRO A 167 7.02 -24.51 -5.55
CA PRO A 167 5.95 -23.58 -5.19
C PRO A 167 6.49 -22.18 -4.86
N ILE A 168 5.69 -21.16 -5.14
CA ILE A 168 6.03 -19.75 -4.87
C ILE A 168 6.05 -19.50 -3.36
N VAL A 169 7.06 -18.76 -2.86
CA VAL A 169 7.16 -18.35 -1.45
C VAL A 169 5.95 -17.49 -1.06
N GLY A 170 5.36 -17.77 0.11
CA GLY A 170 4.15 -17.13 0.61
C GLY A 170 2.86 -17.61 -0.04
N ASP A 171 2.92 -18.60 -0.95
CA ASP A 171 1.73 -19.22 -1.54
C ASP A 171 1.22 -20.39 -0.69
N HIS A 172 0.53 -20.08 0.41
CA HIS A 172 -0.09 -21.08 1.28
C HIS A 172 -1.29 -21.81 0.66
N LYS A 173 -1.79 -21.34 -0.50
CA LYS A 173 -2.93 -21.95 -1.20
C LYS A 173 -2.48 -23.13 -2.05
N TYR A 174 -1.40 -22.97 -2.82
CA TYR A 174 -0.89 -24.00 -3.73
C TYR A 174 0.37 -24.68 -3.21
N GLY A 175 1.16 -24.00 -2.38
CA GLY A 175 2.40 -24.52 -1.80
C GLY A 175 2.27 -25.01 -0.35
N ARG A 176 1.06 -25.30 0.16
CA ARG A 176 0.82 -25.59 1.59
C ARG A 176 1.77 -26.66 2.15
N HIS A 177 2.00 -27.75 1.42
CA HIS A 177 2.86 -28.84 1.90
C HIS A 177 4.31 -28.39 2.06
N ALA A 178 4.84 -27.63 1.09
CA ALA A 178 6.18 -27.04 1.19
C ALA A 178 6.26 -26.07 2.36
N HIS A 179 5.29 -25.16 2.52
CA HIS A 179 5.30 -24.15 3.59
C HIS A 179 5.12 -24.74 5.00
N ARG A 180 4.53 -25.95 5.14
CA ARG A 180 4.46 -26.65 6.43
C ARG A 180 5.81 -27.18 6.90
N LYS A 181 6.69 -27.54 5.97
CA LYS A 181 8.04 -28.04 6.23
C LYS A 181 9.11 -26.94 6.09
N TRP A 182 8.69 -25.75 5.70
CA TRP A 182 9.55 -24.63 5.42
C TRP A 182 9.91 -23.92 6.72
N GLU A 183 11.20 -23.72 6.95
CA GLU A 183 11.70 -22.86 8.02
C GLU A 183 12.19 -21.53 7.44
N PRO A 184 11.97 -20.40 8.13
CA PRO A 184 12.56 -19.13 7.76
C PRO A 184 14.08 -19.25 7.65
N MET A 185 14.64 -18.57 6.66
CA MET A 185 16.09 -18.60 6.46
C MET A 185 16.80 -17.98 7.67
N ARG A 186 17.65 -18.76 8.33
CA ARG A 186 18.52 -18.26 9.42
C ARG A 186 19.72 -17.56 8.81
N LEU A 187 19.81 -16.24 9.01
CA LEU A 187 20.95 -15.44 8.60
C LEU A 187 22.16 -15.74 9.51
N PRO A 188 23.38 -15.98 8.97
CA PRO A 188 24.61 -16.05 9.76
C PRO A 188 24.83 -14.79 10.59
N GLU A 189 25.32 -14.92 11.83
CA GLU A 189 25.57 -13.78 12.73
C GLU A 189 26.50 -12.72 12.13
N SER A 190 27.40 -13.10 11.21
CA SER A 190 28.29 -12.16 10.52
C SER A 190 27.55 -11.22 9.55
N ILE A 191 26.48 -11.69 8.88
CA ILE A 191 25.60 -10.84 8.04
C ILE A 191 24.70 -9.95 8.90
N ILE A 192 24.47 -10.33 10.16
CA ILE A 192 23.73 -9.54 11.14
C ILE A 192 24.62 -8.44 11.76
N LYS A 193 25.95 -8.66 11.82
CA LYS A 193 26.92 -7.77 12.51
C LYS A 193 27.76 -6.90 11.58
N ASP A 194 28.00 -7.29 10.33
CA ASP A 194 28.82 -6.54 9.35
C ASP A 194 27.91 -6.05 8.20
N ASP A 195 27.69 -4.74 8.16
CA ASP A 195 26.93 -3.89 7.21
C ASP A 195 26.20 -4.57 6.01
N GLY A 196 24.87 -4.38 5.94
CA GLY A 196 24.18 -4.39 4.63
C GLY A 196 22.66 -4.58 4.57
N ILE A 197 22.01 -5.16 5.57
CA ILE A 197 20.53 -5.23 5.58
C ILE A 197 20.04 -4.77 6.94
N PRO A 198 19.82 -3.46 7.14
CA PRO A 198 19.28 -2.97 8.39
C PRO A 198 17.90 -3.60 8.57
N LYS A 199 17.77 -4.54 9.51
CA LYS A 199 16.55 -4.56 10.31
C LYS A 199 16.62 -3.32 11.18
N GLU A 200 16.35 -2.15 10.61
CA GLU A 200 15.93 -1.01 11.41
C GLU A 200 14.64 -1.45 12.09
N LYS A 201 14.80 -2.03 13.29
CA LYS A 201 13.69 -2.18 14.21
C LYS A 201 13.24 -0.75 14.45
N LEU A 202 12.11 -0.40 13.87
CA LEU A 202 11.39 0.80 14.25
C LEU A 202 11.19 0.75 15.76
N PRO A 203 11.06 1.91 16.43
CA PRO A 203 10.78 1.95 17.86
C PRO A 203 9.70 0.93 18.24
N PHE A 204 9.88 0.24 19.38
CA PHE A 204 8.95 -0.76 19.91
C PHE A 204 8.83 -2.07 19.12
N GLY A 205 9.74 -2.36 18.17
CA GLY A 205 9.77 -3.64 17.47
C GLY A 205 8.72 -3.80 16.38
N LEU A 206 8.14 -2.70 15.86
CA LEU A 206 7.26 -2.77 14.71
C LEU A 206 8.04 -3.15 13.45
N GLU A 207 7.73 -4.31 12.89
CA GLU A 207 8.17 -4.71 11.56
C GLU A 207 7.08 -4.29 10.55
N LEU A 208 7.25 -3.13 9.89
CA LEU A 208 6.32 -2.65 8.85
C LEU A 208 6.60 -3.25 7.47
N ASP A 209 7.86 -3.64 7.24
CA ASP A 209 8.33 -4.32 6.04
C ASP A 209 8.52 -5.84 6.26
N GLY A 210 7.52 -6.44 6.92
CA GLY A 210 7.46 -7.87 7.11
C GLY A 210 7.13 -8.65 5.83
N GLY A 211 7.18 -9.96 5.91
CA GLY A 211 6.85 -10.87 4.82
C GLY A 211 8.04 -11.30 3.96
N SER A 212 9.27 -11.03 4.37
CA SER A 212 10.48 -11.54 3.68
C SER A 212 10.71 -13.04 3.95
N ILE A 213 11.66 -13.66 3.26
CA ILE A 213 12.08 -15.06 3.54
C ILE A 213 12.75 -15.27 4.90
N SER A 214 13.09 -14.20 5.61
CA SER A 214 13.68 -14.26 6.95
C SER A 214 12.63 -14.38 8.07
N GLU A 215 11.35 -14.37 7.71
CA GLU A 215 10.23 -14.32 8.65
C GLU A 215 9.35 -15.57 8.57
N LYS A 216 8.61 -15.84 9.66
CA LYS A 216 7.73 -17.02 9.78
C LYS A 216 6.56 -17.02 8.79
N LEU A 217 6.08 -15.84 8.42
CA LEU A 217 4.92 -15.67 7.54
C LEU A 217 5.33 -14.80 6.35
N PRO A 218 5.98 -15.37 5.32
CA PRO A 218 6.37 -14.61 4.15
C PRO A 218 5.15 -14.15 3.35
N GLY A 219 5.21 -12.93 2.81
CA GLY A 219 4.24 -12.43 1.84
C GLY A 219 4.32 -13.21 0.53
N LEU A 220 3.29 -13.12 -0.32
CA LEU A 220 3.30 -13.78 -1.63
C LEU A 220 4.41 -13.16 -2.51
N HIS A 221 5.42 -13.96 -2.88
CA HIS A 221 6.53 -13.53 -3.75
C HIS A 221 6.20 -13.78 -5.22
N LEU A 222 5.10 -13.21 -5.70
CA LEU A 222 4.73 -13.18 -7.11
C LEU A 222 4.32 -11.76 -7.45
N HIS A 223 5.04 -11.14 -8.37
CA HIS A 223 4.83 -9.73 -8.71
C HIS A 223 4.85 -9.51 -10.22
N CYS A 224 3.84 -8.81 -10.74
CA CYS A 224 3.82 -8.38 -12.13
C CYS A 224 4.79 -7.20 -12.33
N LYS A 225 6.04 -7.51 -12.69
CA LYS A 225 7.11 -6.52 -12.83
C LYS A 225 6.89 -5.58 -14.02
N GLN A 226 6.36 -6.13 -15.12
CA GLN A 226 6.23 -5.37 -16.35
C GLN A 226 5.03 -5.84 -17.18
N MET A 227 4.35 -4.88 -17.81
CA MET A 227 3.33 -5.13 -18.81
C MET A 227 3.52 -4.21 -20.01
N VAL A 228 3.44 -4.80 -21.20
CA VAL A 228 3.52 -4.07 -22.46
C VAL A 228 2.15 -4.14 -23.13
N LEU A 229 1.64 -2.98 -23.53
CA LEU A 229 0.36 -2.80 -24.20
C LEU A 229 0.57 -2.04 -25.53
N PRO A 230 -0.30 -2.21 -26.53
CA PRO A 230 -0.25 -1.36 -27.71
C PRO A 230 -0.70 0.06 -27.35
N ASN A 231 -0.13 1.05 -28.02
CA ASN A 231 -0.51 2.44 -27.91
C ASN A 231 -1.87 2.63 -28.61
N ILE A 232 -2.92 2.53 -27.82
CA ILE A 232 -4.31 2.62 -28.29
C ILE A 232 -4.58 3.95 -29.01
N SER A 233 -3.83 5.01 -28.72
CA SER A 233 -3.91 6.27 -29.47
C SER A 233 -3.57 6.11 -30.94
N VAL A 234 -2.43 5.48 -31.18
CA VAL A 234 -1.92 5.24 -32.53
C VAL A 234 -2.78 4.19 -33.23
N ALA A 235 -3.20 3.15 -32.50
CA ALA A 235 -4.09 2.14 -33.04
C ALA A 235 -5.43 2.74 -33.49
N LEU A 236 -6.05 3.62 -32.70
CA LEU A 236 -7.33 4.25 -33.05
C LEU A 236 -7.23 5.16 -34.27
N GLN A 237 -6.10 5.86 -34.46
CA GLN A 237 -5.85 6.67 -35.66
C GLN A 237 -5.67 5.80 -36.92
N GLN A 238 -5.02 4.64 -36.79
CA GLN A 238 -4.82 3.70 -37.89
C GLN A 238 -6.11 2.92 -38.24
N LEU A 239 -6.93 2.57 -37.24
CA LEU A 239 -8.21 1.87 -37.41
C LEU A 239 -9.28 2.70 -38.16
N GLN A 240 -9.13 4.02 -38.24
CA GLN A 240 -9.98 4.85 -39.11
C GLN A 240 -9.71 4.62 -40.61
N SER A 241 -8.68 3.83 -40.97
CA SER A 241 -8.27 3.58 -42.35
C SER A 241 -8.35 2.12 -42.83
N SER A 242 -8.61 1.14 -41.95
CA SER A 242 -8.72 -0.28 -42.35
C SER A 242 -9.68 -1.08 -41.45
N THR A 243 -10.36 -2.07 -42.04
CA THR A 243 -11.32 -2.95 -41.36
C THR A 243 -10.69 -4.11 -40.58
N ASP A 244 -9.38 -4.37 -40.76
CA ASP A 244 -8.63 -5.40 -40.03
C ASP A 244 -7.76 -4.80 -38.91
N HIS A 245 -7.82 -5.41 -37.72
CA HIS A 245 -7.22 -4.90 -36.49
C HIS A 245 -5.82 -5.49 -36.26
N ASP A 246 -4.84 -5.10 -37.07
CA ASP A 246 -3.44 -5.52 -36.88
C ASP A 246 -2.71 -4.61 -35.88
N PHE A 247 -2.65 -5.03 -34.62
CA PHE A 247 -1.92 -4.31 -33.57
C PHE A 247 -0.40 -4.55 -33.57
N SER A 248 0.13 -5.40 -34.47
CA SER A 248 1.57 -5.73 -34.50
C SER A 248 2.46 -4.55 -34.90
N LYS A 249 1.89 -3.58 -35.64
CA LYS A 249 2.58 -2.37 -36.16
C LYS A 249 2.40 -1.13 -35.28
N VAL A 250 1.66 -1.24 -34.18
CA VAL A 250 1.36 -0.12 -33.28
C VAL A 250 2.49 0.04 -32.26
N GLU A 251 2.89 1.29 -32.00
CA GLU A 251 3.84 1.64 -30.92
C GLU A 251 3.41 1.00 -29.59
N LYS A 252 4.36 0.56 -28.76
CA LYS A 252 4.06 -0.16 -27.52
C LYS A 252 4.35 0.70 -26.30
N LEU A 253 3.44 0.69 -25.33
CA LEU A 253 3.62 1.27 -24.02
C LEU A 253 4.15 0.26 -23.02
N ASN A 254 5.24 0.62 -22.34
CA ASN A 254 5.91 -0.22 -21.39
C ASN A 254 5.67 0.25 -19.94
N LEU A 255 4.92 -0.54 -19.17
CA LEU A 255 4.61 -0.30 -17.77
C LEU A 255 5.55 -1.14 -16.91
N VAL A 256 6.38 -0.50 -16.07
CA VAL A 256 7.30 -1.20 -15.15
C VAL A 256 7.00 -0.80 -13.71
N ALA A 257 6.68 -1.77 -12.85
CA ALA A 257 6.46 -1.55 -11.43
C ALA A 257 7.75 -1.79 -10.62
N ALA A 258 7.92 -1.10 -9.50
CA ALA A 258 8.97 -1.41 -8.53
C ALA A 258 8.67 -2.75 -7.82
N LEU A 259 9.71 -3.45 -7.36
CA LEU A 259 9.49 -4.66 -6.56
C LEU A 259 8.88 -4.27 -5.21
N PRO A 260 7.94 -5.06 -4.66
CA PRO A 260 7.44 -4.86 -3.31
C PRO A 260 8.56 -4.97 -2.28
N SER A 261 8.48 -4.21 -1.18
CA SER A 261 9.56 -4.13 -0.19
C SER A 261 9.96 -5.50 0.39
N HIS A 262 8.99 -6.39 0.66
CA HIS A 262 9.27 -7.75 1.15
C HIS A 262 10.05 -8.61 0.14
N MET A 263 9.74 -8.46 -1.16
CA MET A 263 10.46 -9.17 -2.24
C MET A 263 11.85 -8.57 -2.47
N GLN A 264 11.99 -7.25 -2.35
CA GLN A 264 13.28 -6.58 -2.44
C GLN A 264 14.22 -7.03 -1.31
N ARG A 265 13.73 -7.09 -0.07
CA ARG A 265 14.49 -7.63 1.07
C ARG A 265 14.92 -9.07 0.86
N SER A 266 14.01 -9.93 0.40
CA SER A 266 14.35 -11.32 0.06
C SER A 266 15.40 -11.41 -1.05
N TRP A 267 15.37 -10.48 -2.02
CA TRP A 267 16.40 -10.39 -3.07
C TRP A 267 17.77 -10.00 -2.49
N GLU A 268 17.82 -9.01 -1.61
CA GLU A 268 19.04 -8.55 -0.95
C GLU A 268 19.65 -9.62 -0.05
N ILE A 269 18.82 -10.33 0.74
CA ILE A 269 19.23 -11.47 1.58
C ILE A 269 19.91 -12.54 0.71
N LEU A 270 19.26 -13.00 -0.35
CA LEU A 270 19.77 -14.07 -1.20
C LEU A 270 20.98 -13.65 -2.03
N SER A 271 21.11 -12.36 -2.32
CA SER A 271 22.26 -11.80 -3.02
C SER A 271 23.49 -11.71 -2.12
N SER A 272 23.31 -11.29 -0.87
CA SER A 272 24.38 -11.17 0.12
C SER A 272 25.00 -12.53 0.47
N LEU A 273 24.18 -13.58 0.55
CA LEU A 273 24.67 -14.94 0.85
C LEU A 273 25.60 -15.51 -0.24
N LYS A 274 25.46 -15.09 -1.50
CA LYS A 274 26.38 -15.52 -2.57
C LYS A 274 27.78 -14.95 -2.39
N THR A 275 27.88 -13.69 -1.96
CA THR A 275 29.15 -12.99 -1.77
C THR A 275 29.96 -13.66 -0.65
N TYR A 276 29.30 -14.05 0.45
CA TYR A 276 29.93 -14.78 1.56
C TYR A 276 30.33 -16.22 1.18
N GLY A 277 29.52 -16.94 0.40
CA GLY A 277 29.87 -18.28 -0.08
C GLY A 277 31.08 -18.30 -1.03
N ALA A 278 31.22 -17.28 -1.88
CA ALA A 278 32.40 -17.12 -2.74
C ALA A 278 33.67 -16.79 -1.95
N GLY A 279 33.56 -15.98 -0.87
CA GLY A 279 34.68 -15.66 0.02
C GLY A 279 35.23 -16.88 0.77
N ILE A 280 34.36 -17.78 1.22
CA ILE A 280 34.78 -19.03 1.91
C ILE A 280 35.48 -20.00 0.93
N LEU A 281 35.01 -20.10 -0.32
CA LEU A 281 35.68 -20.90 -1.36
C LEU A 281 37.03 -20.31 -1.77
N ALA A 282 37.17 -18.97 -1.81
CA ALA A 282 38.44 -18.30 -2.07
C ALA A 282 39.45 -18.50 -0.92
N MET A 283 38.98 -18.55 0.34
CA MET A 283 39.85 -18.87 1.48
C MET A 283 40.25 -20.34 1.53
N ALA A 284 39.35 -21.26 1.17
CA ALA A 284 39.67 -22.70 1.08
C ALA A 284 40.72 -23.00 -0.01
N ALA A 285 40.71 -22.26 -1.12
CA ALA A 285 41.69 -22.39 -2.20
C ALA A 285 43.10 -21.89 -1.84
N SER A 286 43.26 -21.10 -0.76
CA SER A 286 44.56 -20.58 -0.31
C SER A 286 45.38 -21.54 0.58
N SER A 287 44.90 -22.78 0.78
CA SER A 287 45.50 -23.73 1.73
C SER A 287 46.10 -25.01 1.12
N ARG A 288 46.35 -25.06 -0.19
CA ARG A 288 47.06 -26.20 -0.83
C ARG A 288 48.02 -25.75 -1.94
N GLU A 289 49.31 -25.67 -1.60
CA GLU A 289 50.45 -25.94 -2.48
C GLU A 289 51.03 -27.30 -2.02
N SER A 290 51.62 -28.21 -2.79
CA SER A 290 52.17 -28.27 -4.14
C SER A 290 52.41 -29.76 -4.49
N VAL A 291 52.22 -30.20 -5.75
CA VAL A 291 53.06 -31.20 -6.47
C VAL A 291 52.77 -31.09 -7.99
N GLY A 292 53.81 -30.79 -8.79
CA GLY A 292 54.15 -31.41 -10.10
C GLY A 292 53.42 -31.02 -11.40
N GLU A 293 54.14 -30.27 -12.25
CA GLU A 293 54.28 -30.22 -13.74
C GLU A 293 53.33 -31.08 -14.61
N ASP A 294 52.72 -30.59 -15.71
CA ASP A 294 53.36 -30.30 -17.01
C ASP A 294 52.59 -29.24 -17.87
N GLU A 295 53.34 -28.61 -18.80
CA GLU A 295 52.98 -27.59 -19.78
C GLU A 295 51.92 -28.00 -20.82
N TYR A 296 51.09 -27.04 -21.27
CA TYR A 296 50.90 -26.72 -22.71
C TYR A 296 50.25 -25.33 -22.87
N ASP A 297 50.87 -24.52 -23.72
CA ASP A 297 50.60 -23.12 -24.07
C ASP A 297 49.44 -22.96 -25.07
N ALA A 298 48.67 -21.85 -24.97
CA ALA A 298 48.09 -21.11 -26.10
C ALA A 298 47.22 -19.91 -25.63
N THR A 299 47.85 -18.74 -25.52
CA THR A 299 47.44 -17.45 -26.15
C THR A 299 45.94 -17.06 -26.20
N SER A 300 45.55 -15.99 -25.50
CA SER A 300 45.34 -14.65 -26.10
C SER A 300 44.67 -13.67 -25.15
N THR A 301 45.18 -12.44 -25.19
CA THR A 301 44.96 -11.33 -24.26
C THR A 301 44.00 -10.25 -24.81
N TYR A 302 43.48 -9.41 -23.89
CA TYR A 302 43.06 -8.00 -24.06
C TYR A 302 41.71 -7.74 -24.76
N ARG A 303 40.90 -6.71 -24.45
CA ARG A 303 41.04 -5.47 -23.65
C ARG A 303 39.65 -4.88 -23.36
N ILE A 304 39.48 -4.22 -22.21
CA ILE A 304 38.39 -3.29 -21.91
C ILE A 304 38.75 -1.91 -22.51
N PRO A 305 37.87 -1.19 -23.22
CA PRO A 305 38.12 0.20 -23.57
C PRO A 305 37.55 1.15 -22.51
N SER A 306 38.46 1.94 -21.95
CA SER A 306 38.20 3.23 -21.31
C SER A 306 38.10 4.32 -22.38
N THR A 307 37.12 5.22 -22.31
CA THR A 307 37.26 6.58 -22.88
C THR A 307 36.68 7.63 -21.93
N ARG A 308 37.34 8.79 -21.98
CA ARG A 308 37.45 9.90 -21.02
C ARG A 308 36.46 11.05 -21.33
N PRO A 309 36.38 12.09 -20.47
CA PRO A 309 35.30 13.09 -20.43
C PRO A 309 35.51 14.25 -21.41
N PHE A 310 34.41 14.93 -21.78
CA PHE A 310 34.44 16.20 -22.51
C PHE A 310 33.92 17.36 -21.64
N LEU A 311 34.79 18.35 -21.45
CA LEU A 311 34.54 19.72 -21.00
C LEU A 311 34.04 20.56 -22.18
N LEU A 312 33.03 21.41 -21.96
CA LEU A 312 32.80 22.64 -22.75
C LEU A 312 32.20 23.74 -21.84
N SER A 313 32.80 24.94 -21.95
CA SER A 313 32.47 26.18 -21.24
C SER A 313 31.51 27.07 -22.10
N PRO A 314 31.01 28.22 -21.60
CA PRO A 314 29.71 28.80 -21.96
C PRO A 314 29.75 29.83 -23.12
N PRO A 315 28.60 30.23 -23.68
CA PRO A 315 28.47 31.50 -24.41
C PRO A 315 27.64 32.57 -23.68
N ARG A 316 27.93 33.81 -24.09
CA ARG A 316 27.53 35.12 -23.55
C ARG A 316 26.12 35.57 -23.97
N HIS A 317 25.62 36.54 -23.21
CA HIS A 317 24.42 37.38 -23.37
C HIS A 317 24.04 37.80 -24.81
N HIS A 318 22.73 37.80 -25.10
CA HIS A 318 21.99 38.97 -25.62
C HIS A 318 20.45 38.79 -25.48
N HIS A 319 19.83 39.83 -24.90
CA HIS A 319 18.44 40.34 -24.96
C HIS A 319 17.19 39.43 -25.10
N LEU A 320 16.39 39.45 -24.03
CA LEU A 320 14.91 39.46 -23.86
C LEU A 320 14.00 39.49 -25.12
N PRO A 321 12.84 38.78 -25.09
CA PRO A 321 11.64 39.39 -24.48
C PRO A 321 10.81 38.48 -23.55
N ILE A 322 10.04 39.15 -22.70
CA ILE A 322 9.09 38.68 -21.68
C ILE A 322 7.91 37.93 -22.31
N PHE A 323 7.56 36.74 -21.81
CA PHE A 323 6.19 36.19 -21.75
C PHE A 323 6.06 35.14 -20.61
N PRO A 324 4.85 34.95 -20.04
CA PRO A 324 4.66 34.42 -18.69
C PRO A 324 4.35 32.92 -18.62
N HIS A 325 4.61 32.34 -17.44
CA HIS A 325 4.05 31.11 -16.88
C HIS A 325 4.23 29.77 -17.63
N CYS A 326 5.05 28.88 -17.04
CA CYS A 326 4.75 27.46 -16.89
C CYS A 326 5.64 26.89 -15.77
N LEU A 327 5.09 26.77 -14.55
CA LEU A 327 5.72 26.03 -13.46
C LEU A 327 5.11 24.61 -13.47
N GLU A 328 5.83 23.66 -14.04
CA GLU A 328 5.40 22.27 -14.20
C GLU A 328 5.41 21.52 -12.86
N ALA A 329 4.24 20.99 -12.48
CA ALA A 329 4.09 20.06 -11.37
C ALA A 329 4.81 18.73 -11.66
N HIS A 330 5.83 18.40 -10.87
CA HIS A 330 6.57 17.15 -10.99
C HIS A 330 5.87 15.99 -10.26
N LEU A 331 4.89 15.37 -10.94
CA LEU A 331 4.60 13.93 -10.79
C LEU A 331 5.75 13.18 -11.47
N ARG A 332 6.21 12.02 -10.97
CA ARG A 332 7.14 11.17 -11.73
C ARG A 332 6.38 10.60 -12.94
N MET A 333 6.35 11.38 -14.00
CA MET A 333 5.80 11.05 -15.30
C MET A 333 6.95 10.48 -16.14
N THR A 334 6.85 9.23 -16.57
CA THR A 334 7.45 8.86 -17.85
C THR A 334 6.53 9.41 -18.93
N GLN A 335 6.80 10.62 -19.42
CA GLN A 335 6.14 11.16 -20.61
C GLN A 335 6.54 10.28 -21.81
N HIS A 336 5.56 9.63 -22.41
CA HIS A 336 5.58 9.37 -23.85
C HIS A 336 4.63 10.38 -24.49
N HIS A 337 5.13 11.20 -25.42
CA HIS A 337 4.32 12.18 -26.16
C HIS A 337 3.34 11.45 -27.10
N ALA A 338 2.19 11.01 -26.59
CA ALA A 338 1.08 10.53 -27.41
C ALA A 338 -0.28 11.03 -26.85
N PRO A 339 -1.13 11.71 -27.64
CA PRO A 339 -2.35 12.39 -27.16
C PRO A 339 -3.43 11.53 -26.52
N SER A 340 -3.35 10.19 -26.57
CA SER A 340 -4.46 9.34 -26.12
C SER A 340 -4.11 8.12 -25.27
N LEU A 341 -2.91 8.04 -24.70
CA LEU A 341 -2.59 7.01 -23.71
C LEU A 341 -1.60 7.55 -22.66
N TYR A 342 -2.05 7.66 -21.41
CA TYR A 342 -1.22 8.05 -20.28
C TYR A 342 -1.00 6.86 -19.35
N ILE A 343 0.28 6.62 -19.02
CA ILE A 343 0.71 5.69 -17.99
C ILE A 343 0.69 6.46 -16.67
N TYR A 344 -0.14 6.05 -15.72
CA TYR A 344 -0.16 6.65 -14.39
C TYR A 344 0.59 5.75 -13.41
N GLN A 345 1.71 6.26 -12.88
CA GLN A 345 2.08 5.93 -11.51
C GLN A 345 1.27 6.88 -10.64
N ILE A 346 0.15 6.39 -10.11
CA ILE A 346 -0.75 7.22 -9.29
C ILE A 346 -0.07 7.43 -7.93
N THR A 347 0.61 8.55 -7.82
CA THR A 347 0.66 9.29 -6.58
C THR A 347 -0.51 10.27 -6.63
N TYR A 348 -1.41 10.14 -5.66
CA TYR A 348 -2.82 10.55 -5.67
C TYR A 348 -3.15 11.96 -6.23
N CYS A 349 -4.34 12.08 -6.85
CA CYS A 349 -4.95 13.32 -7.32
C CYS A 349 -6.42 13.35 -6.86
N PHE A 350 -6.87 14.36 -6.11
CA PHE A 350 -8.25 14.45 -5.62
C PHE A 350 -8.79 15.88 -5.62
N LEU A 351 -10.10 15.99 -5.90
CA LEU A 351 -10.85 17.23 -6.12
C LEU A 351 -12.29 17.10 -5.53
N LEU A 352 -13.00 18.23 -5.36
CA LEU A 352 -13.96 18.52 -4.26
C LEU A 352 -15.37 18.92 -4.71
N PRO A 353 -16.38 18.95 -3.82
CA PRO A 353 -17.74 19.35 -4.18
C PRO A 353 -17.93 20.89 -4.26
N HIS A 354 -18.67 21.35 -5.29
CA HIS A 354 -19.23 22.70 -5.38
C HIS A 354 -20.70 22.68 -4.91
N GLN A 355 -21.11 23.59 -4.02
CA GLN A 355 -22.53 23.95 -3.87
C GLN A 355 -22.81 25.25 -4.63
N PRO A 356 -23.84 25.33 -5.48
CA PRO A 356 -24.18 26.58 -6.14
C PRO A 356 -24.67 27.59 -5.09
N GLU A 357 -24.09 28.78 -5.09
CA GLU A 357 -24.62 29.91 -4.34
C GLU A 357 -26.08 30.15 -4.76
N LYS A 358 -27.00 30.11 -3.80
CA LYS A 358 -28.29 30.76 -3.95
C LYS A 358 -28.24 32.05 -3.15
N ASN A 359 -28.49 33.14 -3.86
CA ASN A 359 -28.68 34.51 -3.38
C ASN A 359 -29.28 34.58 -1.97
N GLY A 360 -28.71 35.47 -1.17
CA GLY A 360 -28.94 35.64 0.26
C GLY A 360 -30.37 35.43 0.73
N GLN A 361 -30.52 34.46 1.63
CA GLN A 361 -31.57 34.45 2.64
C GLN A 361 -31.08 33.61 3.83
N ARG A 362 -30.99 34.24 5.01
CA ARG A 362 -30.84 33.55 6.30
C ARG A 362 -32.06 32.64 6.47
N CYS A 363 -31.84 31.35 6.71
CA CYS A 363 -32.88 30.48 7.25
C CYS A 363 -32.61 30.31 8.75
N ASP A 364 -33.43 30.97 9.55
CA ASP A 364 -33.54 30.76 10.98
C ASP A 364 -34.09 29.36 11.29
N GLY A 365 -33.91 28.95 12.55
CA GLY A 365 -34.13 27.59 13.04
C GLY A 365 -35.57 27.06 12.94
N GLU A 366 -35.67 25.78 13.28
CA GLU A 366 -36.90 24.97 13.41
C GLU A 366 -37.50 24.49 12.08
N ASN A 367 -37.05 23.31 11.62
CA ASN A 367 -37.91 22.18 11.24
C ASN A 367 -37.06 21.01 10.72
N HIS A 368 -36.87 20.00 11.58
CA HIS A 368 -36.44 18.68 11.17
C HIS A 368 -37.65 17.92 10.63
N HIS A 369 -37.70 17.68 9.32
CA HIS A 369 -38.13 16.41 8.73
C HIS A 369 -37.94 16.37 7.21
N ARG A 370 -37.31 15.28 6.74
CA ARG A 370 -37.28 14.76 5.36
C ARG A 370 -36.93 15.76 4.24
N MET A 371 -35.64 15.80 3.90
CA MET A 371 -35.18 16.14 2.55
C MET A 371 -34.44 14.94 1.94
N GLY A 372 -34.98 14.45 0.83
CA GLY A 372 -34.51 13.25 0.12
C GLY A 372 -33.14 13.42 -0.53
N GLY A 373 -32.51 12.27 -0.80
CA GLY A 373 -31.14 12.14 -1.25
C GLY A 373 -30.80 12.95 -2.51
N LYS A 374 -30.14 14.09 -2.31
CA LYS A 374 -29.40 14.81 -3.35
C LYS A 374 -27.90 14.53 -3.20
N ARG A 375 -27.28 14.23 -4.35
CA ARG A 375 -25.91 13.70 -4.52
C ARG A 375 -24.86 14.77 -4.21
N CYS A 376 -23.80 14.39 -3.50
CA CYS A 376 -22.53 15.11 -3.51
C CYS A 376 -21.76 14.69 -4.78
N GLN A 377 -21.58 15.61 -5.72
CA GLN A 377 -20.77 15.44 -6.93
C GLN A 377 -19.43 16.15 -6.70
N TRP A 378 -18.33 15.53 -7.14
CA TRP A 378 -16.95 15.93 -6.86
C TRP A 378 -16.29 16.41 -8.16
N ASP A 379 -15.81 17.65 -8.21
CA ASP A 379 -15.27 18.31 -9.41
C ASP A 379 -13.84 18.84 -9.19
N PRO A 380 -13.00 18.92 -10.25
CA PRO A 380 -11.71 19.59 -10.24
C PRO A 380 -11.73 21.03 -9.72
N ILE A 381 -11.02 21.28 -8.61
CA ILE A 381 -10.67 22.63 -8.17
C ILE A 381 -9.15 22.80 -8.21
N ALA A 382 -8.66 23.64 -9.12
CA ALA A 382 -7.30 24.17 -9.05
C ALA A 382 -7.28 25.36 -8.09
N LEU A 383 -6.93 25.13 -6.82
CA LEU A 383 -6.63 26.20 -5.88
C LEU A 383 -5.15 26.53 -5.98
N HIS A 384 -4.82 27.64 -6.66
CA HIS A 384 -3.49 28.23 -6.58
C HIS A 384 -3.40 29.01 -5.27
N LEU A 385 -3.09 28.31 -4.18
CA LEU A 385 -2.72 28.97 -2.94
C LEU A 385 -1.34 29.59 -3.16
N HIS A 386 -1.23 30.92 -2.99
CA HIS A 386 0.06 31.54 -2.77
C HIS A 386 0.58 31.04 -1.42
N LEU A 387 1.41 30.00 -1.48
CA LEU A 387 2.10 29.40 -0.35
C LEU A 387 3.36 30.23 -0.11
N GLU A 388 3.25 31.29 0.69
CA GLU A 388 4.44 31.95 1.24
C GLU A 388 4.91 31.12 2.44
N THR A 389 6.18 30.71 2.43
CA THR A 389 6.81 30.05 3.57
C THR A 389 7.16 31.10 4.61
N GLY A 390 6.41 31.16 5.72
CA GLY A 390 6.73 32.03 6.84
C GLY A 390 8.03 31.65 7.53
N PRO A 391 8.52 32.47 8.49
CA PRO A 391 9.83 32.25 9.13
C PRO A 391 10.01 30.88 9.79
N GLU A 392 8.96 30.33 10.42
CA GLU A 392 8.99 29.01 11.08
C GLU A 392 8.37 27.88 10.23
N ASP A 393 7.90 28.21 9.04
CA ASP A 393 7.19 27.28 8.17
C ASP A 393 8.13 26.45 7.30
N VAL A 394 7.64 25.29 6.88
CA VAL A 394 8.33 24.38 5.96
C VAL A 394 7.39 24.06 4.80
N LEU A 395 7.86 24.28 3.57
CA LEU A 395 7.16 23.83 2.38
C LEU A 395 7.53 22.38 2.09
N ILE A 396 6.51 21.53 1.99
CA ILE A 396 6.65 20.11 1.74
C ILE A 396 6.10 19.81 0.36
N LYS A 397 6.91 19.18 -0.48
CA LYS A 397 6.43 18.50 -1.68
C LYS A 397 5.80 17.17 -1.27
N VAL A 398 4.49 17.06 -1.40
CA VAL A 398 3.76 15.87 -0.96
C VAL A 398 4.12 14.69 -1.87
N LEU A 399 4.61 13.61 -1.26
CA LEU A 399 4.93 12.35 -1.94
C LEU A 399 3.84 11.31 -1.74
N PHE A 400 3.21 11.27 -0.57
CA PHE A 400 2.12 10.35 -0.25
C PHE A 400 1.15 11.02 0.72
N CYS A 401 -0.13 10.71 0.61
CA CYS A 401 -1.12 11.04 1.63
C CYS A 401 -2.03 9.84 1.85
N GLY A 402 -2.15 9.40 3.09
CA GLY A 402 -3.06 8.34 3.49
C GLY A 402 -4.53 8.79 3.43
N VAL A 403 -5.45 7.82 3.44
CA VAL A 403 -6.90 8.04 3.39
C VAL A 403 -7.55 7.28 4.53
N CYS A 404 -8.26 8.01 5.39
CA CYS A 404 -8.93 7.42 6.54
C CYS A 404 -10.43 7.77 6.58
N HIS A 405 -11.16 7.25 7.57
CA HIS A 405 -12.60 7.52 7.69
C HIS A 405 -12.90 8.99 8.03
N THR A 406 -11.99 9.68 8.70
CA THR A 406 -12.13 11.12 9.00
C THR A 406 -12.26 11.94 7.72
N ASP A 407 -11.49 11.63 6.67
CA ASP A 407 -11.61 12.32 5.38
C ASP A 407 -13.03 12.14 4.82
N LEU A 408 -13.57 10.91 4.84
CA LEU A 408 -14.92 10.63 4.37
C LEU A 408 -16.00 11.33 5.20
N HIS A 409 -15.89 11.33 6.52
CA HIS A 409 -16.89 11.95 7.40
C HIS A 409 -16.91 13.47 7.25
N GLN A 410 -15.73 14.11 7.19
CA GLN A 410 -15.61 15.54 6.99
C GLN A 410 -16.15 15.93 5.62
N THR A 411 -15.80 15.22 4.54
CA THR A 411 -16.28 15.64 3.23
C THR A 411 -17.74 15.26 2.93
N LYS A 412 -18.35 14.38 3.71
CA LYS A 412 -19.80 14.13 3.66
C LYS A 412 -20.60 15.05 4.56
N ASN A 413 -19.92 15.86 5.38
CA ASN A 413 -20.55 16.66 6.42
C ASN A 413 -21.39 15.82 7.40
N ASP A 414 -20.93 14.61 7.71
CA ASP A 414 -21.65 13.68 8.61
C ASP A 414 -21.83 14.28 10.02
N LEU A 415 -20.96 15.21 10.40
CA LEU A 415 -20.98 15.92 11.69
C LEU A 415 -21.59 17.34 11.61
N GLY A 416 -22.01 17.80 10.43
CA GLY A 416 -22.63 19.13 10.24
C GLY A 416 -21.68 20.32 10.38
N ARG A 417 -20.36 20.13 10.31
CA ARG A 417 -19.33 21.16 10.56
C ARG A 417 -18.33 21.36 9.40
N SER A 418 -18.68 20.89 8.21
CA SER A 418 -17.80 20.98 7.04
C SER A 418 -17.85 22.37 6.40
N LYS A 419 -16.67 22.94 6.17
CA LYS A 419 -16.42 24.22 5.50
C LYS A 419 -15.92 23.92 4.09
N TYR A 420 -16.61 24.39 3.06
CA TYR A 420 -16.22 24.21 1.66
C TYR A 420 -15.71 25.53 1.05
N PRO A 421 -14.76 25.50 0.09
CA PRO A 421 -14.06 24.32 -0.44
C PRO A 421 -13.09 23.68 0.58
N MET A 422 -13.03 22.34 0.60
CA MET A 422 -12.24 21.55 1.56
C MET A 422 -11.35 20.52 0.88
N VAL A 423 -10.03 20.63 0.92
CA VAL A 423 -9.08 19.60 0.48
C VAL A 423 -8.77 18.69 1.69
N PRO A 424 -9.18 17.41 1.70
CA PRO A 424 -8.85 16.48 2.79
C PRO A 424 -7.38 16.03 2.78
N GLY A 425 -7.05 15.10 3.67
CA GLY A 425 -5.73 14.51 3.77
C GLY A 425 -4.96 15.04 4.99
N HIS A 426 -4.67 14.14 5.92
CA HIS A 426 -4.01 14.44 7.20
C HIS A 426 -3.02 13.35 7.63
N GLU A 427 -2.60 12.55 6.65
CA GLU A 427 -1.65 11.45 6.77
C GLU A 427 -0.54 11.68 5.75
N VAL A 428 0.11 12.84 5.83
CA VAL A 428 0.94 13.38 4.74
C VAL A 428 2.40 12.98 4.94
N VAL A 429 3.04 12.47 3.89
CA VAL A 429 4.49 12.26 3.84
C VAL A 429 5.04 12.94 2.59
N GLY A 430 6.12 13.68 2.75
CA GLY A 430 6.72 14.41 1.65
C GLY A 430 8.19 14.73 1.87
N GLU A 431 8.74 15.46 0.91
CA GLU A 431 10.12 15.95 0.93
C GLU A 431 10.12 17.46 1.18
N VAL A 432 10.99 17.93 2.06
CA VAL A 432 11.15 19.37 2.31
C VAL A 432 11.69 20.05 1.06
N ALA A 433 10.90 20.98 0.50
CA ALA A 433 11.25 21.75 -0.69
C ALA A 433 11.81 23.13 -0.34
N GLU A 434 11.32 23.75 0.73
CA GLU A 434 11.74 25.07 1.21
C GLU A 434 11.59 25.13 2.74
N VAL A 435 12.41 25.95 3.39
CA VAL A 435 12.35 26.20 4.83
C VAL A 435 12.39 27.70 5.11
N GLY A 436 11.61 28.15 6.08
CA GLY A 436 11.66 29.51 6.59
C GLY A 436 12.97 29.84 7.31
N ALA A 437 13.24 31.14 7.50
CA ALA A 437 14.49 31.63 8.05
C ALA A 437 14.78 31.22 9.51
N GLU A 438 13.74 30.87 10.28
CA GLU A 438 13.81 30.45 11.69
C GLU A 438 13.64 28.93 11.86
N VAL A 439 13.54 28.19 10.74
CA VAL A 439 13.51 26.73 10.77
C VAL A 439 14.89 26.18 11.15
N SER A 440 14.92 25.37 12.20
CA SER A 440 16.14 24.72 12.68
C SER A 440 16.01 23.19 12.73
N ARG A 441 14.77 22.67 12.73
CA ARG A 441 14.51 21.23 12.86
C ARG A 441 14.68 20.45 11.57
N PHE A 442 14.65 21.09 10.41
CA PHE A 442 14.61 20.46 9.08
C PHE A 442 15.46 21.20 8.06
N ARG A 443 15.83 20.51 6.97
CA ARG A 443 16.52 21.07 5.81
C ARG A 443 15.90 20.54 4.52
N VAL A 444 16.12 21.25 3.41
CA VAL A 444 15.71 20.82 2.07
C VAL A 444 16.23 19.40 1.77
N GLY A 445 15.36 18.57 1.21
CA GLY A 445 15.62 17.16 0.91
C GLY A 445 15.31 16.17 2.04
N ASP A 446 15.00 16.64 3.26
CA ASP A 446 14.58 15.75 4.34
C ASP A 446 13.19 15.15 4.06
N THR A 447 13.00 13.86 4.34
CA THR A 447 11.67 13.22 4.30
C THR A 447 10.93 13.47 5.61
N VAL A 448 9.76 14.11 5.53
CA VAL A 448 8.96 14.55 6.68
C VAL A 448 7.51 14.11 6.58
N GLY A 449 6.85 14.02 7.73
CA GLY A 449 5.42 13.74 7.84
C GLY A 449 4.67 14.87 8.53
N ALA A 450 3.43 15.11 8.08
CA ALA A 450 2.47 16.01 8.72
C ALA A 450 1.18 15.24 9.08
N GLY A 451 0.74 15.42 10.32
CA GLY A 451 -0.42 14.70 10.88
C GLY A 451 -1.72 15.50 10.83
N VAL A 452 -2.55 15.26 11.85
CA VAL A 452 -3.91 15.84 11.97
C VAL A 452 -3.91 17.30 12.40
N ILE A 453 -2.87 17.74 13.09
CA ILE A 453 -2.75 19.09 13.67
C ILE A 453 -1.59 19.81 13.00
N VAL A 454 -1.80 21.07 12.65
CA VAL A 454 -0.81 21.93 11.97
C VAL A 454 -0.56 23.24 12.71
N GLY A 455 -1.23 23.47 13.84
CA GLY A 455 -1.11 24.69 14.63
C GLY A 455 -1.70 24.54 16.04
N CYS A 456 -1.23 25.36 16.98
CA CYS A 456 -1.80 25.50 18.32
C CYS A 456 -1.44 26.89 18.90
N CYS A 457 -1.95 27.22 20.09
CA CYS A 457 -1.64 28.53 20.72
C CYS A 457 -0.25 28.63 21.37
N ARG A 458 0.46 27.51 21.57
CA ARG A 458 1.79 27.41 22.22
C ARG A 458 1.92 27.90 23.67
N GLU A 459 0.94 28.59 24.21
CA GLU A 459 1.04 29.26 25.52
C GLU A 459 0.30 28.54 26.66
N CYS A 460 -0.69 27.70 26.34
CA CYS A 460 -1.54 27.05 27.33
C CYS A 460 -0.86 25.85 27.98
N ALA A 461 -1.40 25.39 29.12
CA ALA A 461 -0.82 24.28 29.87
C ALA A 461 -0.62 23.00 29.01
N PRO A 462 -1.59 22.56 28.18
CA PRO A 462 -1.37 21.44 27.25
C PRO A 462 -0.18 21.65 26.30
N CYS A 463 -0.07 22.81 25.65
CA CYS A 463 1.02 23.09 24.72
C CYS A 463 2.39 23.11 25.44
N LYS A 464 2.45 23.69 26.65
CA LYS A 464 3.69 23.73 27.46
C LYS A 464 4.09 22.35 27.97
N ALA A 465 3.14 21.44 28.11
CA ALA A 465 3.37 20.06 28.52
C ALA A 465 3.67 19.11 27.34
N GLY A 466 3.76 19.62 26.10
CA GLY A 466 3.99 18.80 24.90
C GLY A 466 2.81 17.90 24.54
N VAL A 467 1.59 18.32 24.90
CA VAL A 467 0.33 17.61 24.59
C VAL A 467 -0.65 18.57 23.90
N GLU A 468 -0.16 19.29 22.89
CA GLU A 468 -0.89 20.30 22.13
C GLU A 468 -2.15 19.80 21.40
N GLN A 469 -2.33 18.49 21.22
CA GLN A 469 -3.58 17.89 20.72
C GLN A 469 -4.79 18.16 21.63
N TYR A 470 -4.54 18.41 22.91
CA TYR A 470 -5.55 18.83 23.88
C TYR A 470 -5.69 20.35 23.98
N CYS A 471 -4.99 21.12 23.14
CA CYS A 471 -5.20 22.56 23.04
C CYS A 471 -6.61 22.87 22.54
N ASN A 472 -7.27 23.85 23.17
CA ASN A 472 -8.58 24.36 22.74
C ASN A 472 -8.49 25.25 21.50
N LYS A 473 -7.28 25.74 21.16
CA LYS A 473 -6.98 26.54 19.97
C LYS A 473 -6.08 25.77 18.99
N LYS A 474 -6.18 24.43 18.96
CA LYS A 474 -5.51 23.62 17.94
C LYS A 474 -6.10 23.91 16.57
N VAL A 475 -5.27 23.79 15.54
CA VAL A 475 -5.66 23.98 14.14
C VAL A 475 -5.51 22.65 13.40
N TRP A 476 -6.57 22.22 12.74
CA TRP A 476 -6.58 20.96 11.98
C TRP A 476 -5.90 21.16 10.61
N SER A 477 -5.33 20.09 10.06
CA SER A 477 -4.66 20.11 8.75
C SER A 477 -5.59 20.50 7.59
N TYR A 478 -6.90 20.29 7.74
CA TYR A 478 -7.93 20.77 6.82
C TYR A 478 -9.26 21.00 7.55
N ASN A 479 -10.21 21.63 6.86
CA ASN A 479 -11.53 22.00 7.40
C ASN A 479 -11.47 22.98 8.60
N ASP A 480 -10.35 23.69 8.77
CA ASP A 480 -10.19 24.72 9.77
C ASP A 480 -9.69 26.04 9.17
N VAL A 481 -9.38 27.01 10.04
CA VAL A 481 -8.83 28.31 9.69
C VAL A 481 -7.48 28.45 10.39
N TYR A 482 -6.45 28.77 9.61
CA TYR A 482 -5.09 28.99 10.12
C TYR A 482 -4.96 30.36 10.80
N ALA A 483 -3.82 30.62 11.44
CA ALA A 483 -3.59 31.85 12.20
C ALA A 483 -3.65 33.13 11.33
N ASP A 484 -3.37 33.02 10.03
CA ASP A 484 -3.46 34.10 9.04
C ASP A 484 -4.90 34.35 8.53
N GLY A 485 -5.88 33.60 9.04
CA GLY A 485 -7.29 33.68 8.64
C GLY A 485 -7.63 32.89 7.38
N LYS A 486 -6.67 32.22 6.73
CA LYS A 486 -6.93 31.41 5.54
C LYS A 486 -7.47 30.02 5.93
N PRO A 487 -8.34 29.41 5.11
CA PRO A 487 -8.75 28.04 5.31
C PRO A 487 -7.55 27.08 5.18
N THR A 488 -7.41 26.17 6.13
CA THR A 488 -6.43 25.08 6.03
C THR A 488 -6.86 24.09 4.95
N GLN A 489 -5.91 23.65 4.13
CA GLN A 489 -6.12 22.67 3.05
C GLN A 489 -5.13 21.51 3.25
N GLY A 490 -5.65 20.28 3.20
CA GLY A 490 -4.91 19.07 3.57
C GLY A 490 -3.98 18.54 2.49
N GLY A 491 -3.40 17.38 2.75
CA GLY A 491 -2.38 16.75 1.93
C GLY A 491 -2.85 16.10 0.63
N PHE A 492 -4.13 16.18 0.26
CA PHE A 492 -4.58 15.82 -1.09
C PHE A 492 -4.22 16.92 -2.11
N ALA A 493 -2.98 17.38 -2.05
CA ALA A 493 -2.40 18.47 -2.83
C ALA A 493 -0.96 18.09 -3.24
N SER A 494 -0.39 18.80 -4.22
CA SER A 494 1.00 18.59 -4.66
C SER A 494 2.02 19.11 -3.65
N ALA A 495 1.64 20.07 -2.82
CA ALA A 495 2.48 20.67 -1.78
C ALA A 495 1.64 21.14 -0.59
N MET A 496 2.28 21.29 0.56
CA MET A 496 1.68 21.79 1.80
C MET A 496 2.70 22.62 2.57
N VAL A 497 2.29 23.74 3.14
CA VAL A 497 3.11 24.53 4.07
C VAL A 497 2.64 24.21 5.49
N VAL A 498 3.59 23.84 6.35
CA VAL A 498 3.31 23.47 7.74
C VAL A 498 4.40 24.05 8.63
N ASP A 499 4.00 24.57 9.78
CA ASP A 499 4.92 25.01 10.80
C ASP A 499 5.83 23.87 11.30
N GLN A 500 7.13 24.16 11.46
CA GLN A 500 8.12 23.14 11.81
C GLN A 500 7.81 22.37 13.10
N GLN A 501 7.01 22.91 14.04
CA GLN A 501 6.63 22.22 15.27
C GLN A 501 5.79 20.97 14.99
N PHE A 502 4.93 21.03 13.97
CA PHE A 502 3.94 20.00 13.64
C PHE A 502 4.41 18.99 12.59
N LEU A 503 5.71 19.04 12.27
CA LEU A 503 6.37 18.08 11.40
C LEU A 503 7.18 17.08 12.19
N VAL A 504 7.20 15.86 11.66
CA VAL A 504 8.00 14.75 12.17
C VAL A 504 8.94 14.23 11.08
N ARG A 505 10.14 13.79 11.47
CA ARG A 505 11.08 13.13 10.54
C ARG A 505 10.60 11.71 10.27
N ILE A 506 10.58 11.31 9.00
CA ILE A 506 10.34 9.90 8.65
C ILE A 506 11.68 9.15 8.72
N PRO A 507 11.78 8.06 9.51
CA PRO A 507 13.00 7.25 9.59
C PRO A 507 13.42 6.68 8.22
N SER A 508 14.73 6.60 7.97
CA SER A 508 15.30 6.14 6.68
C SER A 508 14.93 4.71 6.30
N GLY A 509 14.73 3.82 7.27
CA GLY A 509 14.31 2.43 7.04
C GLY A 509 12.80 2.23 6.95
N LEU A 510 11.99 3.30 7.02
CA LEU A 510 10.54 3.23 6.84
C LEU A 510 10.14 3.78 5.47
N ALA A 511 9.53 2.93 4.64
CA ALA A 511 9.00 3.34 3.36
C ALA A 511 8.00 4.51 3.52
N PRO A 512 8.13 5.62 2.76
CA PRO A 512 7.28 6.80 2.91
C PRO A 512 5.77 6.52 2.84
N GLU A 513 5.34 5.61 1.95
CA GLU A 513 3.95 5.20 1.83
C GLU A 513 3.43 4.40 3.04
N GLN A 514 4.32 3.71 3.76
CA GLN A 514 3.98 2.99 4.98
C GLN A 514 3.95 3.91 6.20
N ALA A 515 4.71 5.00 6.18
CA ALA A 515 4.72 5.99 7.24
C ALA A 515 3.41 6.80 7.32
N ALA A 516 2.80 7.11 6.17
CA ALA A 516 1.61 7.97 6.09
C ALA A 516 0.48 7.55 7.05
N PRO A 517 -0.02 6.28 7.05
CA PRO A 517 -1.10 5.87 7.96
C PRO A 517 -0.73 5.92 9.45
N LEU A 518 0.57 5.92 9.79
CA LEU A 518 1.02 5.99 11.18
C LEU A 518 0.77 7.37 11.80
N LEU A 519 0.78 8.42 10.98
CA LEU A 519 0.60 9.81 11.38
C LEU A 519 -0.83 10.12 11.89
N CYS A 520 -1.76 9.18 11.73
CA CYS A 520 -3.10 9.24 12.31
C CYS A 520 -3.44 7.95 13.04
N ALA A 521 -3.72 6.86 12.32
CA ALA A 521 -4.17 5.60 12.94
C ALA A 521 -3.10 4.99 13.85
N GLY A 522 -1.82 5.11 13.49
CA GLY A 522 -0.73 4.56 14.28
C GLY A 522 -0.61 5.24 15.64
N VAL A 523 -0.43 6.56 15.65
CA VAL A 523 -0.29 7.33 16.89
C VAL A 523 -1.56 7.34 17.74
N THR A 524 -2.75 7.25 17.11
CA THR A 524 -4.04 7.12 17.82
C THR A 524 -4.09 5.86 18.69
N VAL A 525 -3.41 4.78 18.29
CA VAL A 525 -3.25 3.57 19.11
C VAL A 525 -2.07 3.71 20.07
N TYR A 526 -0.93 4.22 19.59
CA TYR A 526 0.29 4.24 20.37
C TYR A 526 0.21 5.15 21.60
N SER A 527 -0.38 6.34 21.46
CA SER A 527 -0.53 7.34 22.53
C SER A 527 -1.21 6.77 23.78
N PRO A 528 -2.42 6.18 23.72
CA PRO A 528 -3.05 5.58 24.90
C PRO A 528 -2.25 4.43 25.50
N LEU A 529 -1.63 3.58 24.67
CA LEU A 529 -0.82 2.47 25.19
C LEU A 529 0.34 3.00 26.05
N LYS A 530 1.01 4.07 25.60
CA LYS A 530 2.05 4.74 26.38
C LYS A 530 1.49 5.43 27.62
N HIS A 531 0.43 6.23 27.46
CA HIS A 531 -0.16 7.03 28.54
C HIS A 531 -0.63 6.18 29.72
N PHE A 532 -1.25 5.03 29.44
CA PHE A 532 -1.76 4.13 30.47
C PHE A 532 -0.75 3.09 30.98
N GLY A 533 0.54 3.22 30.61
CA GLY A 533 1.58 2.29 31.03
C GLY A 533 1.47 0.88 30.44
N LEU A 534 0.79 0.75 29.31
CA LEU A 534 0.50 -0.52 28.62
C LEU A 534 1.58 -0.85 27.57
N THR A 535 2.83 -0.49 27.82
CA THR A 535 3.97 -0.77 26.90
C THR A 535 4.83 -1.94 27.37
N ALA A 536 4.57 -2.46 28.57
CA ALA A 536 5.29 -3.60 29.12
C ALA A 536 4.84 -4.92 28.44
N GLY A 537 5.80 -5.79 28.13
CA GLY A 537 5.51 -7.10 27.56
C GLY A 537 4.73 -8.03 28.50
N GLY A 538 4.07 -9.04 27.93
CA GLY A 538 3.32 -10.05 28.69
C GLY A 538 1.87 -9.68 29.02
N LEU A 539 1.43 -8.46 28.68
CA LEU A 539 0.03 -8.05 28.83
C LEU A 539 -0.90 -8.78 27.84
N ARG A 540 -2.19 -8.85 28.18
CA ARG A 540 -3.25 -9.42 27.35
C ARG A 540 -4.16 -8.31 26.84
N ALA A 541 -4.16 -8.12 25.52
CA ALA A 541 -4.85 -7.03 24.85
C ALA A 541 -6.13 -7.52 24.15
N GLY A 542 -7.23 -6.78 24.30
CA GLY A 542 -8.40 -6.88 23.43
C GLY A 542 -8.38 -5.78 22.38
N ILE A 543 -8.55 -6.12 21.11
CA ILE A 543 -8.73 -5.13 20.04
C ILE A 543 -10.15 -5.27 19.52
N LEU A 544 -11.03 -4.35 19.91
CA LEU A 544 -12.44 -4.35 19.55
C LEU A 544 -12.64 -3.59 18.23
N GLY A 545 -13.05 -4.33 17.20
CA GLY A 545 -13.14 -3.84 15.82
C GLY A 545 -11.80 -3.94 15.08
N LEU A 546 -11.84 -4.46 13.85
CA LEU A 546 -10.65 -4.63 13.01
C LEU A 546 -10.70 -3.70 11.80
N GLY A 547 -10.65 -2.39 12.03
CA GLY A 547 -10.55 -1.34 11.00
C GLY A 547 -9.10 -0.89 10.76
N GLY A 548 -8.89 0.34 10.29
CA GLY A 548 -7.54 0.92 10.17
C GLY A 548 -6.84 1.07 11.54
N VAL A 549 -7.52 1.69 12.50
CA VAL A 549 -7.04 1.82 13.89
C VAL A 549 -6.91 0.45 14.54
N GLY A 550 -7.90 -0.44 14.40
CA GLY A 550 -7.85 -1.80 14.96
C GLY A 550 -6.69 -2.63 14.41
N HIS A 551 -6.42 -2.56 13.10
CA HIS A 551 -5.25 -3.19 12.48
C HIS A 551 -3.94 -2.70 13.12
N MET A 552 -3.80 -1.38 13.31
CA MET A 552 -2.64 -0.82 14.02
C MET A 552 -2.59 -1.27 15.48
N GLY A 553 -3.75 -1.39 16.14
CA GLY A 553 -3.94 -1.98 17.47
C GLY A 553 -3.26 -3.33 17.61
N VAL A 554 -3.55 -4.24 16.69
CA VAL A 554 -2.94 -5.58 16.67
C VAL A 554 -1.42 -5.47 16.48
N LYS A 555 -0.97 -4.70 15.48
CA LYS A 555 0.47 -4.55 15.18
C LYS A 555 1.27 -4.00 16.37
N PHE A 556 0.83 -2.90 16.98
CA PHE A 556 1.51 -2.29 18.13
C PHE A 556 1.51 -3.22 19.34
N ALA A 557 0.36 -3.83 19.68
CA ALA A 557 0.28 -4.72 20.83
C ALA A 557 1.14 -5.99 20.65
N LYS A 558 1.18 -6.58 19.44
CA LYS A 558 2.07 -7.71 19.14
C LYS A 558 3.54 -7.30 19.22
N ALA A 559 3.91 -6.14 18.69
CA ALA A 559 5.28 -5.62 18.75
C ALA A 559 5.75 -5.37 20.20
N MET A 560 4.85 -4.95 21.08
CA MET A 560 5.09 -4.81 22.53
C MET A 560 5.15 -6.14 23.28
N GLY A 561 4.93 -7.28 22.61
CA GLY A 561 4.99 -8.61 23.23
C GLY A 561 3.73 -8.98 24.00
N HIS A 562 2.57 -8.43 23.61
CA HIS A 562 1.30 -8.78 24.22
C HIS A 562 0.69 -10.04 23.57
N HIS A 563 -0.17 -10.71 24.35
CA HIS A 563 -1.12 -11.67 23.83
C HIS A 563 -2.38 -10.93 23.35
N VAL A 564 -2.63 -10.93 22.04
CA VAL A 564 -3.66 -10.12 21.41
C VAL A 564 -4.87 -10.96 21.02
N THR A 565 -6.03 -10.56 21.54
CA THR A 565 -7.34 -11.09 21.18
C THR A 565 -8.08 -10.06 20.33
N VAL A 566 -8.39 -10.37 19.08
CA VAL A 566 -9.26 -9.52 18.26
C VAL A 566 -10.72 -9.86 18.56
N ILE A 567 -11.51 -8.86 18.90
CA ILE A 567 -12.94 -8.97 19.20
C ILE A 567 -13.73 -8.35 18.03
N SER A 568 -14.68 -9.11 17.48
CA SER A 568 -15.38 -8.72 16.25
C SER A 568 -16.83 -9.18 16.25
N SER A 569 -17.67 -8.60 15.40
CA SER A 569 -19.09 -8.98 15.27
C SER A 569 -19.33 -10.20 14.38
N SER A 570 -18.32 -10.71 13.67
CA SER A 570 -18.44 -11.88 12.79
C SER A 570 -17.11 -12.58 12.55
N HIS A 571 -17.11 -13.78 11.96
CA HIS A 571 -15.89 -14.51 11.59
C HIS A 571 -15.17 -13.98 10.33
N ARG A 572 -15.74 -13.00 9.62
CA ARG A 572 -15.23 -12.57 8.30
C ARG A 572 -13.78 -12.12 8.30
N LYS A 573 -13.32 -11.51 9.39
CA LYS A 573 -11.96 -10.98 9.56
C LYS A 573 -11.04 -11.90 10.34
N ARG A 574 -11.44 -13.15 10.61
CA ARG A 574 -10.63 -14.10 11.38
C ARG A 574 -9.30 -14.41 10.70
N ALA A 575 -9.32 -14.73 9.41
CA ALA A 575 -8.11 -15.02 8.65
C ALA A 575 -7.17 -13.80 8.60
N GLU A 576 -7.72 -12.61 8.41
CA GLU A 576 -6.93 -11.36 8.45
C GLU A 576 -6.29 -11.16 9.84
N ALA A 577 -7.07 -11.28 10.91
CA ALA A 577 -6.58 -11.10 12.27
C ALA A 577 -5.49 -12.12 12.67
N VAL A 578 -5.74 -13.42 12.44
CA VAL A 578 -4.87 -14.49 12.93
C VAL A 578 -3.74 -14.77 11.95
N ASP A 579 -4.05 -14.98 10.67
CA ASP A 579 -3.07 -15.46 9.70
C ASP A 579 -2.20 -14.32 9.16
N HIS A 580 -2.73 -13.09 9.04
CA HIS A 580 -1.99 -11.96 8.47
C HIS A 580 -1.43 -11.01 9.54
N LEU A 581 -2.20 -10.70 10.59
CA LEU A 581 -1.78 -9.77 11.64
C LEU A 581 -1.15 -10.45 12.85
N GLY A 582 -1.24 -11.78 12.94
CA GLY A 582 -0.62 -12.55 14.02
C GLY A 582 -1.30 -12.39 15.37
N ALA A 583 -2.61 -12.08 15.41
CA ALA A 583 -3.37 -12.13 16.64
C ALA A 583 -3.41 -13.57 17.20
N ASP A 584 -3.27 -13.71 18.52
CA ASP A 584 -3.20 -15.01 19.19
C ASP A 584 -4.60 -15.64 19.35
N ALA A 585 -5.64 -14.81 19.45
CA ALA A 585 -7.01 -15.24 19.57
C ALA A 585 -7.99 -14.35 18.79
N TYR A 586 -9.15 -14.92 18.46
CA TYR A 586 -10.23 -14.22 17.80
C TYR A 586 -11.57 -14.56 18.46
N LEU A 587 -12.28 -13.54 18.92
CA LEU A 587 -13.52 -13.66 19.67
C LEU A 587 -14.67 -13.00 18.91
N VAL A 588 -15.78 -13.72 18.75
CA VAL A 588 -16.99 -13.16 18.14
C VAL A 588 -17.90 -12.67 19.25
N SER A 589 -18.24 -11.39 19.25
CA SER A 589 -18.96 -10.73 20.35
C SER A 589 -20.40 -11.23 20.54
N SER A 590 -20.96 -11.97 19.59
CA SER A 590 -22.28 -12.60 19.69
C SER A 590 -22.23 -14.06 20.15
N ASP A 591 -21.04 -14.61 20.36
CA ASP A 591 -20.83 -15.96 20.90
C ASP A 591 -20.72 -15.85 22.43
N GLU A 592 -21.86 -16.00 23.11
CA GLU A 592 -21.96 -15.77 24.55
C GLU A 592 -21.10 -16.76 25.36
N ASP A 593 -20.99 -18.03 24.92
CA ASP A 593 -20.16 -19.04 25.59
C ASP A 593 -18.67 -18.69 25.49
N ALA A 594 -18.21 -18.29 24.30
CA ALA A 594 -16.82 -17.87 24.12
C ALA A 594 -16.50 -16.56 24.87
N MET A 595 -17.45 -15.62 24.92
CA MET A 595 -17.30 -14.37 25.68
C MET A 595 -17.23 -14.64 27.19
N ALA A 596 -18.08 -15.53 27.71
CA ALA A 596 -18.05 -15.94 29.11
C ALA A 596 -16.75 -16.67 29.48
N ALA A 597 -16.26 -17.55 28.61
CA ALA A 597 -14.98 -18.24 28.80
C ALA A 597 -13.76 -17.29 28.77
N ALA A 598 -13.89 -16.12 28.15
CA ALA A 598 -12.87 -15.09 28.07
C ALA A 598 -12.99 -14.01 29.17
N ALA A 599 -13.90 -14.17 30.12
CA ALA A 599 -14.04 -13.25 31.26
C ALA A 599 -12.73 -13.11 32.04
N ASP A 600 -12.49 -11.93 32.60
CA ASP A 600 -11.33 -11.66 33.48
C ASP A 600 -9.97 -12.03 32.85
N SER A 601 -9.83 -11.87 31.54
CA SER A 601 -8.66 -12.34 30.81
C SER A 601 -7.81 -11.23 30.18
N LEU A 602 -8.33 -10.01 30.06
CA LEU A 602 -7.67 -8.91 29.35
C LEU A 602 -7.23 -7.80 30.33
N ASP A 603 -6.02 -7.31 30.15
CA ASP A 603 -5.49 -6.16 30.91
C ASP A 603 -6.03 -4.85 30.33
N TYR A 604 -6.33 -4.81 29.03
CA TYR A 604 -6.98 -3.67 28.40
C TYR A 604 -7.72 -4.04 27.11
N ILE A 605 -8.66 -3.20 26.71
CA ILE A 605 -9.38 -3.25 25.43
C ILE A 605 -9.21 -1.90 24.73
N VAL A 606 -8.74 -1.93 23.48
CA VAL A 606 -8.76 -0.78 22.57
C VAL A 606 -10.01 -0.91 21.71
N ASP A 607 -10.96 0.01 21.90
CA ASP A 607 -12.20 0.05 21.14
C ASP A 607 -12.10 1.04 19.97
N THR A 608 -12.23 0.49 18.77
CA THR A 608 -12.09 1.20 17.50
C THR A 608 -13.40 1.27 16.72
N VAL A 609 -14.52 0.89 17.33
CA VAL A 609 -15.82 0.80 16.65
C VAL A 609 -16.42 2.21 16.51
N PRO A 610 -16.68 2.71 15.28
CA PRO A 610 -17.17 4.07 15.06
C PRO A 610 -18.71 4.18 15.13
N ALA A 611 -19.36 3.24 15.81
CA ALA A 611 -20.81 3.13 15.88
C ALA A 611 -21.24 2.72 17.28
N PHE A 612 -22.49 3.03 17.64
CA PHE A 612 -23.05 2.65 18.93
C PHE A 612 -22.97 1.14 19.15
N HIS A 613 -22.52 0.75 20.34
CA HIS A 613 -22.49 -0.62 20.81
C HIS A 613 -22.48 -0.65 22.35
N PRO A 614 -23.04 -1.69 22.99
CA PRO A 614 -23.14 -1.76 24.45
C PRO A 614 -21.78 -2.11 25.08
N LEU A 615 -21.29 -1.29 26.01
CA LEU A 615 -19.99 -1.49 26.65
C LEU A 615 -20.02 -2.63 27.67
N GLU A 616 -21.17 -2.89 28.27
CA GLU A 616 -21.39 -3.92 29.30
C GLU A 616 -21.07 -5.33 28.81
N ARG A 617 -21.13 -5.56 27.49
CA ARG A 617 -20.72 -6.83 26.89
C ARG A 617 -19.21 -7.05 26.94
N PHE A 618 -18.41 -5.97 26.97
CA PHE A 618 -16.96 -6.05 26.86
C PHE A 618 -16.25 -5.82 28.21
N LEU A 619 -16.86 -5.07 29.13
CA LEU A 619 -16.34 -4.85 30.48
C LEU A 619 -16.03 -6.15 31.26
N PRO A 620 -16.83 -7.24 31.19
CA PRO A 620 -16.52 -8.48 31.88
C PRO A 620 -15.23 -9.17 31.44
N LEU A 621 -14.76 -8.90 30.21
CA LEU A 621 -13.52 -9.47 29.69
C LEU A 621 -12.27 -8.90 30.38
N LEU A 622 -12.39 -7.73 31.00
CA LEU A 622 -11.31 -7.06 31.71
C LEU A 622 -11.06 -7.71 33.07
N LYS A 623 -9.77 -7.86 33.41
CA LYS A 623 -9.25 -8.18 34.74
C LYS A 623 -9.41 -7.01 35.72
N LEU A 624 -9.04 -7.22 36.98
CA LEU A 624 -8.78 -6.15 37.95
C LEU A 624 -7.84 -5.07 37.36
N ASP A 625 -8.16 -3.80 37.59
CA ASP A 625 -7.49 -2.60 37.08
C ASP A 625 -7.48 -2.45 35.54
N GLY A 626 -8.31 -3.25 34.87
CA GLY A 626 -8.40 -3.31 33.42
C GLY A 626 -8.93 -2.02 32.80
N LYS A 627 -8.51 -1.75 31.56
CA LYS A 627 -8.80 -0.47 30.88
C LYS A 627 -9.58 -0.67 29.60
N LEU A 628 -10.72 0.00 29.47
CA LEU A 628 -11.44 0.14 28.21
C LEU A 628 -11.14 1.52 27.62
N ILE A 629 -10.46 1.54 26.47
CA ILE A 629 -9.95 2.76 25.84
C ILE A 629 -10.74 3.00 24.54
N LEU A 630 -11.56 4.04 24.53
CA LEU A 630 -12.42 4.42 23.43
C LEU A 630 -11.65 5.32 22.43
N LEU A 631 -11.56 4.87 21.18
CA LEU A 631 -10.94 5.62 20.06
C LEU A 631 -11.93 5.91 18.93
N GLY A 632 -13.03 5.16 18.85
CA GLY A 632 -14.09 5.39 17.87
C GLY A 632 -14.85 6.69 18.13
N VAL A 633 -15.06 7.49 17.09
CA VAL A 633 -15.97 8.65 17.17
C VAL A 633 -17.41 8.14 17.06
N ILE A 634 -18.14 8.16 18.18
CA ILE A 634 -19.51 7.65 18.28
C ILE A 634 -20.43 8.83 18.55
N ASN A 635 -21.40 9.06 17.66
CA ASN A 635 -22.31 10.22 17.72
C ASN A 635 -23.53 10.00 18.65
N GLN A 636 -23.59 8.86 19.32
CA GLN A 636 -24.60 8.52 20.32
C GLN A 636 -23.92 8.32 21.67
N PRO A 637 -24.50 8.82 22.79
CA PRO A 637 -23.96 8.58 24.12
C PRO A 637 -23.86 7.07 24.40
N LEU A 638 -22.66 6.62 24.75
CA LEU A 638 -22.46 5.27 25.26
C LEU A 638 -22.97 5.16 26.70
N GLN A 639 -23.39 3.95 27.08
CA GLN A 639 -23.90 3.64 28.41
C GLN A 639 -23.08 2.52 29.02
N PHE A 640 -22.98 2.52 30.34
CA PHE A 640 -22.40 1.44 31.13
C PHE A 640 -23.00 1.43 32.54
N LEU A 641 -23.00 0.26 33.17
CA LEU A 641 -23.41 0.10 34.56
C LEU A 641 -22.24 0.42 35.49
N THR A 642 -22.37 1.48 36.30
CA THR A 642 -21.35 1.89 37.28
C THR A 642 -20.91 0.77 38.24
N PRO A 643 -21.80 -0.10 38.76
CA PRO A 643 -21.38 -1.23 39.58
C PRO A 643 -20.38 -2.17 38.90
N MET A 644 -20.48 -2.38 37.59
CA MET A 644 -19.57 -3.28 36.85
C MET A 644 -18.14 -2.74 36.74
N VAL A 645 -17.99 -1.41 36.79
CA VAL A 645 -16.70 -0.73 36.70
C VAL A 645 -16.10 -0.56 38.09
N MET A 646 -16.92 -0.26 39.09
CA MET A 646 -16.49 0.05 40.46
C MET A 646 -16.32 -1.19 41.35
N LEU A 647 -17.25 -2.14 41.31
CA LEU A 647 -17.29 -3.24 42.27
C LEU A 647 -16.46 -4.43 41.78
N GLY A 648 -15.43 -4.80 42.54
CA GLY A 648 -14.66 -6.03 42.38
C GLY A 648 -13.53 -6.00 41.34
N LYS A 649 -13.48 -5.01 40.44
CA LYS A 649 -12.45 -4.93 39.38
C LYS A 649 -11.74 -3.58 39.19
N THR A 650 -12.19 -2.49 39.83
CA THR A 650 -11.53 -1.15 39.73
C THR A 650 -11.17 -0.73 38.29
N ASN A 651 -12.04 -1.07 37.33
CA ASN A 651 -11.77 -0.87 35.91
C ASN A 651 -11.82 0.62 35.53
N THR A 652 -11.07 0.99 34.49
CA THR A 652 -11.07 2.36 33.94
C THR A 652 -11.74 2.36 32.58
N VAL A 653 -12.70 3.26 32.35
CA VAL A 653 -13.18 3.62 31.01
C VAL A 653 -12.61 4.99 30.67
N ALA A 654 -11.83 5.08 29.61
CA ALA A 654 -11.17 6.30 29.18
C ALA A 654 -11.28 6.49 27.67
N ALA A 655 -11.06 7.71 27.20
CA ALA A 655 -10.96 8.04 25.78
C ALA A 655 -9.67 8.82 25.55
N THR A 656 -9.08 8.66 24.37
CA THR A 656 -7.90 9.43 23.96
C THR A 656 -8.10 10.01 22.57
N PHE A 657 -7.41 11.10 22.29
CA PHE A 657 -7.57 11.82 21.04
C PHE A 657 -6.20 12.11 20.44
N CYS A 658 -5.91 11.44 19.31
CA CYS A 658 -4.85 11.80 18.36
C CYS A 658 -3.42 11.96 18.95
N CYS A 659 -2.52 12.56 18.13
CA CYS A 659 -1.06 12.53 18.22
C CYS A 659 -0.44 13.12 19.49
N ASP A 660 0.55 12.45 20.08
CA ASP A 660 1.67 13.12 20.79
C ASP A 660 2.77 13.34 19.74
N HIS A 661 3.26 14.57 19.57
CA HIS A 661 4.31 14.91 18.60
C HIS A 661 5.74 14.74 19.14
#